data_AF-A0A962MNJ5-F1
#
_entry.id   AF-A0A962MNJ5-F1
#
_cell.length_a   1.000
_cell.length_b   1.000
_cell.length_c   1.000
_cell.angle_alpha   90.00
_cell.angle_beta   90.00
_cell.angle_gamma   90.00
#
_symmetry.space_group_name_H-M   'P 1'
#
loop_
_entity.id
_entity.type
_entity.pdbx_description
1 polymer ?
#
loop_
_entity_poly.entity_id
_entity_poly.type
_entity_poly.pdbx_seq_one_letter_code
_entity_poly.pdbx_strand_id
1 'polypeptide(L)'
;MGTQNKILKYTLLPGFIPRISALFKNGFTHLAYTMALIFSNVRLLPPGHAYLQPQNIGQFGIRHVMAEAANNLVFDRKHIDQIIIYFTILVGLILLGLQFILLIVAIMAEHPALALGITDLFPNPNAVTGSLGPEQDIAFILLDRIFGLTGFFNSCISNLGVPCTDLKGVTLSSTPTAYPFPFHIALHRILQFYAYGIFWVGSLVIIYLCIAIIAETAASGTPFGQRFNKAWAPVRLILFFALLVPMNWAGGPNQGLNAAQLITFKIVQLGSNMATNAWTVFNGGGPSPSLSANYLSQQYDLVAQPNTPISEVNDLLQTMYLARTCAAAYHLQEGPEKKIDAYVVRSTPPANITPTINGATLTPNAVEFNTLNYPNALDFAYRGTITIRFGRLGEAGDDPAKPGELSTQYQGLKGNVKPYCGEVMIQVQGIEEPGANMIFNVYYDLVKSLWNDQQYKDRSECFVKHKITEEAYDPNCSPIHDETWVKSEIAFYVNSVKLVTMGAIQIQRAQGDFAVPNEIIERGWAGAAIWYNKIAAMNGAITTASLNIPKASLLPLLMETAMRSNRQQNELIRTSSLFNQNMADAMGVNVLMEIKDDERNMLTAMVEAYEFWTQNGSAQQSNFDQPTGNIIIDYVNSLFGTNGLFEMRNNTNVHPLAQLSALGKSMMEAVVRNAAYGAALSGVKGLGFKLDQFAEGA
;
A
#
# COMPACT_ATOMS: atom_id res chain seq x y z
N MET A 1 29.58 25.56 -71.00
CA MET A 1 29.75 24.84 -69.71
C MET A 1 28.62 25.19 -68.75
N GLY A 2 27.43 24.59 -68.88
CA GLY A 2 26.26 24.97 -68.05
C GLY A 2 25.28 23.86 -67.71
N THR A 3 25.56 22.62 -68.11
CA THR A 3 24.63 21.48 -68.01
C THR A 3 25.02 20.45 -66.94
N GLN A 4 26.29 20.41 -66.49
CA GLN A 4 26.71 19.46 -65.44
C GLN A 4 26.31 19.89 -64.02
N ASN A 5 26.31 21.20 -63.71
CA ASN A 5 25.95 21.70 -62.37
C ASN A 5 24.44 21.63 -62.06
N LYS A 6 23.56 21.54 -63.07
CA LYS A 6 22.11 21.39 -62.85
C LYS A 6 21.71 19.94 -62.56
N ILE A 7 22.43 18.98 -63.14
CA ILE A 7 22.18 17.55 -62.92
C ILE A 7 22.71 17.14 -61.53
N LEU A 8 23.89 17.61 -61.14
CA LEU A 8 24.49 17.31 -59.83
C LEU A 8 23.67 17.89 -58.65
N LYS A 9 23.04 19.06 -58.85
CA LYS A 9 22.19 19.71 -57.84
C LYS A 9 20.82 19.02 -57.69
N TYR A 10 20.38 18.27 -58.69
CA TYR A 10 19.13 17.51 -58.69
C TYR A 10 19.30 16.09 -58.11
N THR A 11 20.49 15.50 -58.23
CA THR A 11 20.82 14.18 -57.68
C THR A 11 21.31 14.23 -56.23
N LEU A 12 21.99 15.28 -55.78
CA LEU A 12 22.57 15.35 -54.44
C LEU A 12 21.68 16.01 -53.36
N LEU A 13 20.69 16.81 -53.75
CA LEU A 13 19.74 17.43 -52.82
C LEU A 13 18.33 17.35 -53.41
N PRO A 14 17.56 16.28 -53.12
CA PRO A 14 16.22 16.11 -53.69
C PRO A 14 15.24 17.06 -53.00
N GLY A 15 15.27 18.36 -53.34
CA GLY A 15 14.21 19.34 -53.08
C GLY A 15 13.65 19.39 -51.65
N PHE A 16 14.39 18.94 -50.63
CA PHE A 16 13.85 18.72 -49.28
C PHE A 16 13.52 20.05 -48.60
N ILE A 17 14.39 21.05 -48.73
CA ILE A 17 14.21 22.40 -48.16
C ILE A 17 13.01 23.15 -48.78
N PRO A 18 12.86 23.26 -50.13
CA PRO A 18 11.68 23.90 -50.70
C PRO A 18 10.37 23.12 -50.43
N ARG A 19 10.43 21.79 -50.25
CA ARG A 19 9.25 20.97 -49.89
C ARG A 19 8.86 21.07 -48.41
N ILE A 20 9.81 21.19 -47.49
CA ILE A 20 9.54 21.49 -46.07
C ILE A 20 8.96 22.90 -45.92
N SER A 21 9.49 23.87 -46.66
CA SER A 21 8.94 25.22 -46.71
C SER A 21 7.49 25.24 -47.21
N ALA A 22 7.17 24.45 -48.23
CA ALA A 22 5.80 24.26 -48.71
C ALA A 22 4.92 23.51 -47.68
N LEU A 23 5.48 22.56 -46.92
CA LEU A 23 4.79 21.80 -45.87
C LEU A 23 4.31 22.70 -44.72
N PHE A 24 5.18 23.59 -44.22
CA PHE A 24 4.84 24.54 -43.15
C PHE A 24 3.99 25.72 -43.63
N LYS A 25 4.12 26.13 -44.91
CA LYS A 25 3.21 27.13 -45.51
C LYS A 25 1.78 26.60 -45.64
N ASN A 26 1.59 25.29 -45.82
CA ASN A 26 0.28 24.71 -46.08
C ASN A 26 -0.53 24.31 -44.83
N GLY A 27 0.11 24.18 -43.66
CA GLY A 27 -0.55 23.74 -42.42
C GLY A 27 -1.47 24.78 -41.76
N PHE A 28 -1.20 26.08 -41.92
CA PHE A 28 -1.98 27.18 -41.32
C PHE A 28 -2.93 27.86 -42.32
N THR A 29 -3.24 27.19 -43.42
CA THR A 29 -3.98 27.76 -44.56
C THR A 29 -5.44 28.02 -44.22
N HIS A 30 -6.08 27.13 -43.46
CA HIS A 30 -7.43 27.33 -42.94
C HIS A 30 -7.50 28.46 -41.91
N LEU A 31 -6.45 28.66 -41.10
CA LEU A 31 -6.36 29.76 -40.15
C LEU A 31 -6.26 31.11 -40.87
N ALA A 32 -5.40 31.20 -41.90
CA ALA A 32 -5.27 32.39 -42.74
C ALA A 32 -6.57 32.74 -43.48
N TYR A 33 -7.29 31.72 -43.99
CA TYR A 33 -8.59 31.91 -44.65
C TYR A 33 -9.66 32.39 -43.68
N THR A 34 -9.75 31.80 -42.48
CA THR A 34 -10.72 32.22 -41.45
C THR A 34 -10.47 33.67 -41.01
N MET A 35 -9.21 34.04 -40.90
CA MET A 35 -8.80 35.40 -40.58
C MET A 35 -9.15 36.40 -41.69
N ALA A 36 -9.01 36.01 -42.97
CA ALA A 36 -9.45 36.81 -44.09
C ALA A 36 -10.98 37.02 -44.09
N LEU A 37 -11.77 35.99 -43.75
CA LEU A 37 -13.22 36.12 -43.57
C LEU A 37 -13.59 37.10 -42.46
N ILE A 38 -12.89 37.04 -41.32
CA ILE A 38 -13.10 37.99 -40.22
C ILE A 38 -12.79 39.42 -40.67
N PHE A 39 -11.67 39.64 -41.36
CA PHE A 39 -11.33 40.98 -41.89
C PHE A 39 -12.29 41.46 -42.98
N SER A 40 -12.89 40.58 -43.76
CA SER A 40 -13.94 40.94 -44.72
C SER A 40 -15.23 41.40 -44.03
N ASN A 41 -15.63 40.74 -42.94
CA ASN A 41 -16.82 41.12 -42.18
C ASN A 41 -16.73 42.53 -41.58
N VAL A 42 -15.52 42.97 -41.22
CA VAL A 42 -15.25 44.34 -40.70
C VAL A 42 -14.89 45.32 -41.83
N ARG A 43 -14.96 44.89 -43.10
CA ARG A 43 -14.63 45.67 -44.30
C ARG A 43 -13.16 46.14 -44.38
N LEU A 44 -12.26 45.45 -43.68
CA LEU A 44 -10.81 45.61 -43.85
C LEU A 44 -10.29 44.91 -45.11
N LEU A 45 -11.06 43.95 -45.65
CA LEU A 45 -10.82 43.38 -46.97
C LEU A 45 -12.04 43.65 -47.86
N PRO A 46 -11.84 44.14 -49.10
CA PRO A 46 -12.94 44.43 -50.00
C PRO A 46 -13.72 43.16 -50.37
N PRO A 47 -15.04 43.26 -50.57
CA PRO A 47 -15.86 42.13 -50.99
C PRO A 47 -15.40 41.62 -52.35
N GLY A 48 -15.06 40.33 -52.43
CA GLY A 48 -14.53 39.68 -53.64
C GLY A 48 -13.01 39.60 -53.74
N HIS A 49 -12.26 40.00 -52.69
CA HIS A 49 -10.81 39.85 -52.65
C HIS A 49 -10.36 38.39 -52.86
N ALA A 50 -9.22 38.18 -53.53
CA ALA A 50 -8.71 36.85 -53.86
C ALA A 50 -8.55 35.93 -52.64
N TYR A 51 -8.33 36.51 -51.45
CA TYR A 51 -8.16 35.78 -50.18
C TYR A 51 -9.46 35.20 -49.62
N LEU A 52 -10.63 35.64 -50.11
CA LEU A 52 -11.95 35.19 -49.68
C LEU A 52 -12.51 34.08 -50.57
N GLN A 53 -11.83 33.77 -51.68
CA GLN A 53 -12.26 32.71 -52.59
C GLN A 53 -11.79 31.35 -52.05
N PRO A 54 -12.71 30.38 -51.86
CA PRO A 54 -12.35 29.03 -51.40
C PRO A 54 -11.33 28.32 -52.32
N GLN A 55 -11.25 28.73 -53.59
CA GLN A 55 -10.34 28.20 -54.59
C GLN A 55 -8.86 28.58 -54.34
N ASN A 56 -8.62 29.66 -53.57
CA ASN A 56 -7.28 30.16 -53.27
C ASN A 56 -6.78 29.76 -51.88
N ILE A 57 -7.51 28.89 -51.17
CA ILE A 57 -7.08 28.31 -49.88
C ILE A 57 -5.77 27.53 -50.12
N GLY A 58 -4.69 27.93 -49.43
CA GLY A 58 -3.37 27.32 -49.61
C GLY A 58 -2.32 28.22 -50.24
N GLN A 59 -2.73 29.26 -50.96
CA GLN A 59 -1.79 30.14 -51.68
C GLN A 59 -1.27 31.29 -50.82
N PHE A 60 -2.05 31.73 -49.82
CA PHE A 60 -1.74 32.87 -48.96
C PHE A 60 -1.64 32.46 -47.49
N GLY A 61 -0.57 32.89 -46.82
CA GLY A 61 -0.35 32.66 -45.39
C GLY A 61 -0.78 33.85 -44.52
N ILE A 62 -0.79 33.64 -43.19
CA ILE A 62 -1.21 34.63 -42.17
C ILE A 62 -0.56 36.00 -42.36
N ARG A 63 0.75 36.05 -42.69
CA ARG A 63 1.49 37.30 -42.92
C ARG A 63 0.92 38.13 -44.08
N HIS A 64 0.47 37.48 -45.16
CA HIS A 64 -0.09 38.16 -46.33
C HIS A 64 -1.47 38.75 -46.02
N VAL A 65 -2.29 38.00 -45.27
CA VAL A 65 -3.60 38.46 -44.82
C VAL A 65 -3.48 39.63 -43.85
N MET A 66 -2.49 39.61 -42.94
CA MET A 66 -2.19 40.74 -42.05
C MET A 66 -1.69 41.97 -42.79
N ALA A 67 -0.76 41.81 -43.74
CA ALA A 67 -0.22 42.93 -44.50
C ALA A 67 -1.31 43.62 -45.34
N GLU A 68 -2.20 42.84 -45.94
CA GLU A 68 -3.29 43.37 -46.75
C GLU A 68 -4.36 44.06 -45.89
N ALA A 69 -4.68 43.51 -44.72
CA ALA A 69 -5.59 44.16 -43.78
C ALA A 69 -4.98 45.45 -43.19
N ALA A 70 -3.66 45.51 -43.01
CA ALA A 70 -2.96 46.72 -42.57
C ALA A 70 -2.99 47.84 -43.61
N ASN A 71 -2.83 47.49 -44.89
CA ASN A 71 -2.85 48.46 -46.00
C ASN A 71 -4.23 49.12 -46.18
N ASN A 72 -5.30 48.42 -45.80
CA ASN A 72 -6.68 48.91 -45.88
C ASN A 72 -7.17 49.54 -44.56
N LEU A 73 -6.31 49.67 -43.55
CA LEU A 73 -6.67 50.26 -42.26
C LEU A 73 -6.60 51.78 -42.32
N VAL A 74 -7.73 52.45 -42.07
CA VAL A 74 -7.81 53.92 -41.99
C VAL A 74 -7.95 54.37 -40.54
N PHE A 75 -7.01 55.18 -40.06
CA PHE A 75 -7.07 55.74 -38.71
C PHE A 75 -8.02 56.93 -38.64
N ASP A 76 -9.30 56.65 -38.41
CA ASP A 76 -10.35 57.64 -38.14
C ASP A 76 -11.23 57.18 -36.97
N ARG A 77 -11.75 58.13 -36.18
CA ARG A 77 -12.67 57.86 -35.06
C ARG A 77 -13.96 57.16 -35.50
N LYS A 78 -14.31 57.26 -36.79
CA LYS A 78 -15.48 56.59 -37.38
C LYS A 78 -15.27 55.09 -37.65
N HIS A 79 -14.02 54.63 -37.76
CA HIS A 79 -13.66 53.24 -38.06
C HIS A 79 -12.99 52.57 -36.85
N ILE A 80 -13.42 52.94 -35.64
CA ILE A 80 -12.82 52.45 -34.40
C ILE A 80 -12.98 50.93 -34.23
N ASP A 81 -14.05 50.36 -34.79
CA ASP A 81 -14.33 48.94 -34.86
C ASP A 81 -13.28 48.16 -35.69
N GLN A 82 -12.89 48.70 -36.85
CA GLN A 82 -11.83 48.15 -37.70
C GLN A 82 -10.47 48.12 -37.00
N ILE A 83 -10.15 49.22 -36.31
CA ILE A 83 -8.89 49.37 -35.57
C ILE A 83 -8.84 48.36 -34.43
N ILE A 84 -9.90 48.25 -33.63
CA ILE A 84 -9.95 47.32 -32.49
C ILE A 84 -9.75 45.88 -32.96
N ILE A 85 -10.49 45.43 -33.97
CA ILE A 85 -10.44 44.02 -34.41
C ILE A 85 -9.08 43.65 -35.00
N TYR A 86 -8.47 44.54 -35.80
CA TYR A 86 -7.13 44.33 -36.34
C TYR A 86 -6.09 44.17 -35.22
N PHE A 87 -6.09 45.07 -34.23
CA PHE A 87 -5.15 45.01 -33.12
C PHE A 87 -5.43 43.85 -32.15
N THR A 88 -6.69 43.45 -31.92
CA THR A 88 -7.00 42.26 -31.10
C THR A 88 -6.45 40.98 -31.73
N ILE A 89 -6.58 40.81 -33.04
CA ILE A 89 -6.05 39.63 -33.76
C ILE A 89 -4.52 39.66 -33.79
N LEU A 90 -3.92 40.84 -33.99
CA LEU A 90 -2.46 41.01 -33.93
C LEU A 90 -1.89 40.67 -32.55
N VAL A 91 -2.51 41.18 -31.48
CA VAL A 91 -2.11 40.89 -30.10
C VAL A 91 -2.28 39.40 -29.79
N GLY A 92 -3.39 38.78 -30.22
CA GLY A 92 -3.60 37.34 -30.06
C GLY A 92 -2.51 36.49 -30.75
N LEU A 93 -2.10 36.87 -31.96
CA LEU A 93 -1.00 36.20 -32.68
C LEU A 93 0.35 36.37 -31.98
N ILE A 94 0.62 37.56 -31.43
CA ILE A 94 1.84 37.84 -30.66
C ILE A 94 1.86 37.03 -29.37
N LEU A 95 0.75 36.99 -28.61
CA LEU A 95 0.64 36.23 -27.38
C LEU A 95 0.82 34.73 -27.62
N LEU A 96 0.23 34.18 -28.69
CA LEU A 96 0.41 32.78 -29.06
C LEU A 96 1.87 32.48 -29.41
N GLY A 97 2.53 33.35 -30.18
CA GLY A 97 3.96 33.21 -30.48
C GLY A 97 4.84 33.30 -29.22
N LEU A 98 4.53 34.24 -28.34
CA LEU A 98 5.20 34.42 -27.06
C LEU A 98 4.97 33.23 -26.13
N GLN A 99 3.79 32.60 -26.16
CA GLN A 99 3.50 31.38 -25.38
C GLN A 99 4.32 30.19 -25.86
N PHE A 100 4.57 30.03 -27.17
CA PHE A 100 5.49 29.00 -27.68
C PHE A 100 6.93 29.28 -27.26
N ILE A 101 7.37 30.54 -27.30
CA ILE A 101 8.71 30.93 -26.85
C ILE A 101 8.84 30.72 -25.35
N LEU A 102 7.86 31.15 -24.55
CA LEU A 102 7.83 30.93 -23.11
C LEU A 102 7.72 29.46 -22.76
N LEU A 103 7.05 28.61 -23.54
CA LEU A 103 7.05 27.16 -23.32
C LEU A 103 8.46 26.59 -23.54
N ILE A 104 9.13 26.99 -24.63
CA ILE A 104 10.51 26.58 -24.92
C ILE A 104 11.44 27.10 -23.83
N VAL A 105 11.29 28.36 -23.41
CA VAL A 105 12.08 28.97 -22.35
C VAL A 105 11.76 28.34 -20.99
N ALA A 106 10.52 28.01 -20.66
CA ALA A 106 10.13 27.36 -19.41
C ALA A 106 10.71 25.94 -19.34
N ILE A 107 10.68 25.19 -20.45
CA ILE A 107 11.38 23.91 -20.59
C ILE A 107 12.90 24.09 -20.38
N MET A 108 13.46 25.25 -20.76
CA MET A 108 14.88 25.55 -20.60
C MET A 108 15.25 26.22 -19.25
N ALA A 109 14.33 26.86 -18.54
CA ALA A 109 14.61 27.78 -17.43
C ALA A 109 14.15 27.27 -16.05
N GLU A 110 13.21 26.33 -15.95
CA GLU A 110 12.56 26.01 -14.67
C GLU A 110 12.84 24.61 -14.07
N HIS A 111 13.95 23.94 -14.43
CA HIS A 111 14.33 22.71 -13.72
C HIS A 111 15.81 22.68 -13.30
N PRO A 112 16.13 22.41 -12.01
CA PRO A 112 17.46 21.95 -11.60
C PRO A 112 17.80 20.54 -12.12
N ALA A 113 16.97 19.94 -12.98
CA ALA A 113 17.24 18.67 -13.65
C ALA A 113 18.17 18.79 -14.89
N LEU A 114 18.57 20.01 -15.28
CA LEU A 114 19.52 20.24 -16.38
C LEU A 114 20.99 20.37 -15.91
N ALA A 115 21.41 19.52 -14.97
CA ALA A 115 22.83 19.17 -14.87
C ALA A 115 23.22 18.05 -15.87
N LEU A 116 22.24 17.44 -16.54
CA LEU A 116 22.41 16.43 -17.59
C LEU A 116 22.06 17.04 -18.95
N GLY A 117 22.97 16.98 -19.91
CA GLY A 117 22.66 17.31 -21.30
C GLY A 117 21.64 16.33 -21.88
N ILE A 118 20.99 16.67 -23.00
CA ILE A 118 20.15 15.71 -23.77
C ILE A 118 20.98 14.45 -24.14
N THR A 119 22.31 14.59 -24.18
CA THR A 119 23.29 13.52 -24.38
C THR A 119 23.40 12.53 -23.22
N ASP A 120 23.05 12.92 -21.99
CA ASP A 120 23.15 12.09 -20.79
C ASP A 120 21.79 11.56 -20.29
N LEU A 121 20.69 11.98 -20.94
CA LEU A 121 19.33 11.59 -20.55
C LEU A 121 18.97 10.15 -20.92
N PHE A 122 19.46 9.67 -22.06
CA PHE A 122 19.07 8.41 -22.69
C PHE A 122 20.12 7.28 -22.66
N PRO A 123 21.42 7.53 -22.42
CA PRO A 123 22.35 6.46 -22.07
C PRO A 123 22.03 5.88 -20.69
N ASN A 124 22.33 4.59 -20.49
CA ASN A 124 22.27 4.00 -19.16
C ASN A 124 23.42 4.59 -18.31
N PRO A 125 23.18 5.00 -17.06
CA PRO A 125 24.24 5.49 -16.20
C PRO A 125 25.21 4.37 -15.84
N ASN A 126 26.43 4.76 -15.50
CA ASN A 126 27.53 3.85 -15.16
C ASN A 126 28.01 4.10 -13.73
N ALA A 127 29.03 3.34 -13.30
CA ALA A 127 29.50 3.39 -11.91
C ALA A 127 29.98 4.79 -11.48
N VAL A 128 30.33 5.65 -12.44
CA VAL A 128 30.75 7.04 -12.23
C VAL A 128 29.56 7.98 -12.00
N THR A 129 28.38 7.62 -12.53
CA THR A 129 27.14 8.43 -12.48
C THR A 129 26.07 7.86 -11.53
N GLY A 130 26.40 6.79 -10.78
CA GLY A 130 25.57 6.25 -9.70
C GLY A 130 24.80 4.97 -10.03
N SER A 131 25.18 4.21 -11.06
CA SER A 131 24.59 2.89 -11.37
C SER A 131 25.64 1.85 -11.75
N LEU A 132 25.39 0.56 -11.51
CA LEU A 132 26.27 -0.52 -11.94
C LEU A 132 26.22 -0.80 -13.46
N GLY A 133 25.49 0.01 -14.23
CA GLY A 133 25.37 -0.14 -15.68
C GLY A 133 24.21 -1.04 -16.10
N PRO A 134 24.02 -1.20 -17.43
CA PRO A 134 22.91 -1.97 -17.98
C PRO A 134 22.95 -3.45 -17.57
N GLU A 135 24.14 -3.97 -17.22
CA GLU A 135 24.33 -5.36 -16.81
C GLU A 135 23.61 -5.70 -15.50
N GLN A 136 23.53 -4.76 -14.55
CA GLN A 136 22.96 -5.00 -13.23
C GLN A 136 21.66 -4.22 -12.97
N ASP A 137 21.13 -3.51 -13.97
CA ASP A 137 19.84 -2.82 -13.91
C ASP A 137 18.70 -3.86 -13.82
N ILE A 138 17.91 -3.79 -12.74
CA ILE A 138 16.83 -4.75 -12.46
C ILE A 138 15.77 -4.72 -13.56
N ALA A 139 15.46 -3.55 -14.13
CA ALA A 139 14.47 -3.44 -15.20
C ALA A 139 14.96 -4.15 -16.47
N PHE A 140 16.25 -4.04 -16.78
CA PHE A 140 16.86 -4.73 -17.92
C PHE A 140 16.95 -6.24 -17.71
N ILE A 141 17.33 -6.68 -16.51
CA ILE A 141 17.31 -8.10 -16.13
C ILE A 141 15.90 -8.69 -16.30
N LEU A 142 14.87 -7.96 -15.86
CA LEU A 142 13.47 -8.40 -16.00
C LEU A 142 13.04 -8.46 -17.47
N LEU A 143 13.34 -7.44 -18.26
CA LEU A 143 12.98 -7.38 -19.68
C LEU A 143 13.68 -8.47 -20.51
N ASP A 144 14.96 -8.74 -20.26
CA ASP A 144 15.69 -9.85 -20.91
C ASP A 144 15.15 -11.22 -20.47
N ARG A 145 14.71 -11.38 -19.21
CA ARG A 145 14.07 -12.62 -18.72
C ARG A 145 12.68 -12.89 -19.28
N ILE A 146 11.97 -11.86 -19.76
CA ILE A 146 10.62 -12.00 -20.32
C ILE A 146 10.68 -12.18 -21.84
N PHE A 147 11.43 -11.31 -22.52
CA PHE A 147 11.39 -11.20 -23.97
C PHE A 147 12.56 -11.90 -24.68
N GLY A 148 13.71 -12.09 -24.03
CA GLY A 148 14.81 -12.82 -24.66
C GLY A 148 15.47 -12.12 -25.85
N LEU A 149 15.52 -10.79 -25.87
CA LEU A 149 16.13 -10.00 -26.95
C LEU A 149 17.65 -9.94 -26.82
N THR A 150 18.34 -9.92 -27.95
CA THR A 150 19.82 -9.83 -28.00
C THR A 150 20.27 -8.49 -28.57
N GLY A 151 21.25 -7.83 -27.93
CA GLY A 151 21.77 -6.54 -28.37
C GLY A 151 20.87 -5.32 -28.04
N PHE A 152 19.87 -5.52 -27.17
CA PHE A 152 18.98 -4.46 -26.69
C PHE A 152 19.38 -4.04 -25.29
N PHE A 153 18.93 -4.76 -24.27
CA PHE A 153 19.11 -4.37 -22.87
C PHE A 153 20.49 -4.73 -22.32
N ASN A 154 21.12 -5.79 -22.84
CA ASN A 154 22.48 -6.23 -22.48
C ASN A 154 22.68 -6.43 -20.96
N SER A 155 21.66 -6.91 -20.27
CA SER A 155 21.75 -7.25 -18.85
C SER A 155 22.70 -8.45 -18.61
N CYS A 156 23.03 -8.75 -17.35
CA CYS A 156 23.78 -9.94 -16.95
C CYS A 156 23.11 -11.27 -17.38
N ILE A 157 21.85 -11.23 -17.83
CA ILE A 157 21.13 -12.39 -18.37
C ILE A 157 21.45 -12.60 -19.85
N SER A 158 21.54 -11.52 -20.63
CA SER A 158 21.83 -11.59 -22.06
C SER A 158 23.32 -11.53 -22.38
N ASN A 159 24.11 -10.88 -21.53
CA ASN A 159 25.57 -10.84 -21.60
C ASN A 159 26.19 -11.96 -20.75
N LEU A 160 26.40 -13.13 -21.37
CA LEU A 160 26.97 -14.32 -20.73
C LEU A 160 28.39 -14.11 -20.17
N GLY A 161 29.07 -13.02 -20.51
CA GLY A 161 30.39 -12.67 -19.98
C GLY A 161 30.39 -12.00 -18.61
N VAL A 162 29.21 -11.61 -18.09
CA VAL A 162 29.08 -10.87 -16.82
C VAL A 162 28.15 -11.62 -15.86
N PRO A 163 28.59 -11.98 -14.64
CA PRO A 163 27.73 -12.68 -13.69
C PRO A 163 26.66 -11.76 -13.10
N CYS A 164 25.46 -12.29 -12.87
CA CYS A 164 24.42 -11.56 -12.12
C CYS A 164 24.77 -11.59 -10.62
N THR A 165 24.66 -10.45 -9.95
CA THR A 165 24.97 -10.35 -8.51
C THR A 165 23.73 -10.01 -7.68
N ASP A 166 23.71 -10.44 -6.41
CA ASP A 166 22.72 -10.03 -5.42
C ASP A 166 22.99 -8.61 -4.89
N LEU A 167 22.11 -8.08 -4.05
CA LEU A 167 22.27 -6.74 -3.45
C LEU A 167 23.60 -6.56 -2.68
N LYS A 168 24.29 -7.64 -2.29
CA LYS A 168 25.58 -7.60 -1.59
C LYS A 168 26.79 -7.83 -2.51
N GLY A 169 26.57 -7.89 -3.82
CA GLY A 169 27.61 -8.14 -4.81
C GLY A 169 28.02 -9.60 -4.95
N VAL A 170 27.31 -10.54 -4.32
CA VAL A 170 27.59 -11.97 -4.40
C VAL A 170 27.02 -12.53 -5.70
N THR A 171 27.80 -13.34 -6.42
CA THR A 171 27.36 -13.95 -7.67
C THR A 171 26.23 -14.95 -7.43
N LEU A 172 25.17 -14.81 -8.21
CA LEU A 172 24.01 -15.69 -8.12
C LEU A 172 24.29 -17.00 -8.86
N SER A 173 23.98 -18.13 -8.22
CA SER A 173 24.03 -19.46 -8.84
C SER A 173 23.10 -19.61 -10.05
N SER A 174 22.11 -18.71 -10.16
CA SER A 174 21.18 -18.62 -11.29
C SER A 174 21.71 -17.83 -12.49
N THR A 175 23.03 -17.60 -12.59
CA THR A 175 23.63 -16.93 -13.74
C THR A 175 23.45 -17.81 -14.99
N PRO A 176 22.80 -17.32 -16.06
CA PRO A 176 22.52 -18.14 -17.24
C PRO A 176 23.81 -18.53 -17.98
N THR A 177 23.90 -19.79 -18.42
CA THR A 177 24.98 -20.27 -19.30
C THR A 177 24.61 -20.21 -20.78
N ALA A 178 23.33 -19.99 -21.09
CA ALA A 178 22.81 -19.89 -22.45
C ALA A 178 21.68 -18.86 -22.51
N TYR A 179 21.71 -18.02 -23.55
CA TYR A 179 20.69 -17.02 -23.84
C TYR A 179 20.56 -16.83 -25.37
N PRO A 180 19.36 -16.68 -25.93
CA PRO A 180 18.04 -16.69 -25.27
C PRO A 180 17.58 -18.10 -24.83
N PHE A 181 16.72 -18.17 -23.81
CA PHE A 181 16.14 -19.43 -23.32
C PHE A 181 15.18 -20.09 -24.33
N PRO A 182 14.93 -21.40 -24.25
CA PRO A 182 14.02 -22.11 -25.17
C PRO A 182 12.61 -21.51 -25.24
N PHE A 183 12.06 -21.03 -24.13
CA PHE A 183 10.73 -20.40 -24.11
C PHE A 183 10.73 -19.03 -24.81
N HIS A 184 11.83 -18.28 -24.78
CA HIS A 184 11.98 -17.04 -25.55
C HIS A 184 11.95 -17.34 -27.05
N ILE A 185 12.64 -18.41 -27.48
CA ILE A 185 12.60 -18.87 -28.87
C ILE A 185 11.16 -19.23 -29.25
N ALA A 186 10.43 -19.94 -28.40
CA ALA A 186 9.02 -20.27 -28.64
C ALA A 186 8.14 -18.99 -28.74
N LEU A 187 8.31 -18.03 -27.83
CA LEU A 187 7.62 -16.74 -27.85
C LEU A 187 7.88 -15.99 -29.17
N HIS A 188 9.14 -15.92 -29.61
CA HIS A 188 9.52 -15.29 -30.87
C HIS A 188 8.91 -15.99 -32.08
N ARG A 189 8.78 -17.33 -32.07
CA ARG A 189 8.11 -18.07 -33.13
C ARG A 189 6.61 -17.77 -33.19
N ILE A 190 5.96 -17.60 -32.05
CA ILE A 190 4.53 -17.18 -32.00
C ILE A 190 4.38 -15.76 -32.55
N LEU A 191 5.23 -14.82 -32.11
CA LEU A 191 5.21 -13.44 -32.63
C LEU A 191 5.48 -13.40 -34.14
N GLN A 192 6.37 -14.25 -34.63
CA GLN A 192 6.64 -14.41 -36.06
C GLN A 192 5.40 -14.85 -36.84
N PHE A 193 4.67 -15.85 -36.32
CA PHE A 193 3.44 -16.33 -36.95
C PHE A 193 2.40 -15.21 -37.08
N TYR A 194 2.18 -14.44 -36.01
CA TYR A 194 1.29 -13.29 -36.04
C TYR A 194 1.77 -12.18 -36.98
N ALA A 195 3.08 -11.88 -36.99
CA ALA A 195 3.67 -10.89 -37.89
C ALA A 195 3.47 -11.27 -39.36
N TYR A 196 3.64 -12.55 -39.72
CA TYR A 196 3.33 -13.04 -41.06
C TYR A 196 1.84 -12.95 -41.41
N GLY A 197 0.95 -13.28 -40.47
CA GLY A 197 -0.49 -13.14 -40.69
C GLY A 197 -0.88 -11.69 -40.99
N ILE A 198 -0.41 -10.76 -40.17
CA ILE A 198 -0.63 -9.31 -40.37
C ILE A 198 0.03 -8.83 -41.66
N PHE A 199 1.18 -9.39 -42.04
CA PHE A 199 1.85 -9.07 -43.30
C PHE A 199 1.01 -9.40 -44.53
N TRP A 200 0.41 -10.59 -44.57
CA TRP A 200 -0.44 -10.99 -45.68
C TRP A 200 -1.72 -10.16 -45.76
N VAL A 201 -2.40 -9.94 -44.63
CA VAL A 201 -3.61 -9.10 -44.59
C VAL A 201 -3.30 -7.66 -44.97
N GLY A 202 -2.23 -7.08 -44.42
CA GLY A 202 -1.78 -5.73 -44.74
C GLY A 202 -1.42 -5.57 -46.22
N SER A 203 -0.77 -6.57 -46.81
CA SER A 203 -0.44 -6.58 -48.24
C SER A 203 -1.70 -6.59 -49.12
N LEU A 204 -2.73 -7.38 -48.79
CA LEU A 204 -4.00 -7.39 -49.52
C LEU A 204 -4.73 -6.05 -49.44
N VAL A 205 -4.78 -5.43 -48.26
CA VAL A 205 -5.37 -4.09 -48.07
C VAL A 205 -4.64 -3.06 -48.93
N ILE A 206 -3.32 -3.15 -49.04
CA ILE A 206 -2.54 -2.23 -49.88
C ILE A 206 -2.79 -2.45 -51.35
N ILE A 207 -2.85 -3.71 -51.82
CA ILE A 207 -3.16 -4.00 -53.23
C ILE A 207 -4.52 -3.37 -53.59
N TYR A 208 -5.52 -3.53 -52.72
CA TYR A 208 -6.81 -2.88 -52.87
C TYR A 208 -6.68 -1.34 -52.92
N LEU A 209 -5.90 -0.73 -52.01
CA LEU A 209 -5.67 0.71 -51.99
C LEU A 209 -4.95 1.20 -53.25
N CYS A 210 -3.95 0.48 -53.76
CA CYS A 210 -3.25 0.82 -54.99
C CYS A 210 -4.20 0.79 -56.20
N ILE A 211 -5.04 -0.25 -56.31
CA ILE A 211 -6.05 -0.36 -57.38
C ILE A 211 -7.06 0.79 -57.27
N ALA A 212 -7.55 1.08 -56.07
CA ALA A 212 -8.47 2.20 -55.83
C ALA A 212 -7.84 3.55 -56.19
N ILE A 213 -6.58 3.77 -55.82
CA ILE A 213 -5.84 5.00 -56.17
C ILE A 213 -5.70 5.14 -57.69
N ILE A 214 -5.35 4.06 -58.40
CA ILE A 214 -5.21 4.08 -59.86
C ILE A 214 -6.56 4.34 -60.52
N ALA A 215 -7.63 3.67 -60.07
CA ALA A 215 -8.98 3.88 -60.58
C ALA A 215 -9.49 5.31 -60.33
N GLU A 216 -9.29 5.86 -59.14
CA GLU A 216 -9.65 7.24 -58.83
C GLU A 216 -8.80 8.24 -59.62
N THR A 217 -7.50 7.99 -59.77
CA THR A 217 -6.61 8.84 -60.57
C THR A 217 -7.05 8.86 -62.04
N ALA A 218 -7.47 7.72 -62.59
CA ALA A 218 -7.99 7.60 -63.94
C ALA A 218 -9.34 8.34 -64.12
N ALA A 219 -10.22 8.30 -63.12
CA ALA A 219 -11.52 8.96 -63.16
C ALA A 219 -11.43 10.48 -62.92
N SER A 220 -10.57 10.95 -62.00
CA SER A 220 -10.52 12.36 -61.57
C SER A 220 -9.42 13.19 -62.23
N GLY A 221 -8.48 12.55 -62.94
CA GLY A 221 -7.33 13.22 -63.57
C GLY A 221 -6.32 13.80 -62.57
N THR A 222 -6.50 13.60 -61.27
CA THR A 222 -5.59 14.07 -60.23
C THR A 222 -4.74 12.92 -59.71
N PRO A 223 -3.39 13.02 -59.71
CA PRO A 223 -2.53 11.97 -59.16
C PRO A 223 -2.87 11.72 -57.69
N PHE A 224 -2.96 10.43 -57.32
CA PHE A 224 -3.33 9.90 -55.99
C PHE A 224 -4.82 10.00 -55.59
N GLY A 225 -5.72 10.27 -56.55
CA GLY A 225 -7.16 10.37 -56.29
C GLY A 225 -7.57 11.63 -55.50
N GLN A 226 -8.86 11.77 -55.19
CA GLN A 226 -9.39 12.93 -54.44
C GLN A 226 -9.51 12.69 -52.94
N ARG A 227 -9.50 11.42 -52.50
CA ARG A 227 -9.76 11.05 -51.10
C ARG A 227 -8.51 11.05 -50.20
N PHE A 228 -7.31 10.97 -50.79
CA PHE A 228 -6.05 10.88 -50.03
C PHE A 228 -5.29 12.21 -49.97
N ASN A 229 -4.67 12.47 -48.81
CA ASN A 229 -3.72 13.57 -48.67
C ASN A 229 -2.44 13.26 -49.47
N LYS A 230 -2.27 13.95 -50.60
CA LYS A 230 -1.17 13.79 -51.57
C LYS A 230 0.23 13.93 -50.96
N ALA A 231 0.37 14.62 -49.83
CA ALA A 231 1.65 14.81 -49.16
C ALA A 231 2.00 13.66 -48.20
N TRP A 232 1.00 13.06 -47.55
CA TRP A 232 1.23 12.12 -46.44
C TRP A 232 0.99 10.66 -46.80
N ALA A 233 0.14 10.38 -47.80
CA ALA A 233 -0.17 9.01 -48.20
C ALA A 233 1.06 8.18 -48.64
N PRO A 234 2.01 8.71 -49.45
CA PRO A 234 3.20 7.96 -49.84
C PRO A 234 4.14 7.67 -48.66
N VAL A 235 4.35 8.66 -47.78
CA VAL A 235 5.21 8.52 -46.60
C VAL A 235 4.62 7.49 -45.63
N ARG A 236 3.31 7.57 -45.37
CA ARG A 236 2.61 6.63 -44.49
C ARG A 236 2.67 5.18 -45.02
N LEU A 237 2.55 4.99 -46.34
CA LEU A 237 2.58 3.66 -46.94
C LEU A 237 3.98 3.03 -46.92
N ILE A 238 5.02 3.84 -47.16
CA ILE A 238 6.42 3.40 -47.03
C ILE A 238 6.75 3.05 -45.57
N LEU A 239 6.36 3.90 -44.63
CA LEU A 239 6.57 3.66 -43.20
C LEU A 239 5.80 2.42 -42.72
N PHE A 240 4.57 2.22 -43.22
CA PHE A 240 3.79 1.01 -42.94
C PHE A 240 4.52 -0.26 -43.40
N PHE A 241 5.05 -0.29 -44.63
CA PHE A 241 5.88 -1.42 -45.09
C PHE A 241 7.14 -1.60 -44.24
N ALA A 242 7.88 -0.52 -44.00
CA ALA A 242 9.11 -0.57 -43.21
C ALA A 242 8.88 -1.14 -41.81
N LEU A 243 7.74 -0.83 -41.18
CA LEU A 243 7.37 -1.28 -39.84
C LEU A 243 6.87 -2.73 -39.79
N LEU A 244 6.23 -3.19 -40.86
CA LEU A 244 5.49 -4.44 -40.90
C LEU A 244 6.30 -5.59 -41.53
N VAL A 245 7.32 -5.28 -42.35
CA VAL A 245 8.26 -6.27 -42.86
C VAL A 245 8.92 -7.00 -41.67
N PRO A 246 8.81 -8.34 -41.58
CA PRO A 246 9.56 -9.10 -40.59
C PRO A 246 11.05 -8.92 -40.92
N MET A 247 11.77 -8.23 -40.05
CA MET A 247 13.22 -8.14 -40.18
C MET A 247 13.80 -9.46 -39.69
N ASN A 248 14.89 -9.93 -40.32
CA ASN A 248 15.62 -11.16 -39.98
C ASN A 248 15.17 -12.44 -40.73
N TRP A 249 15.16 -12.39 -42.07
CA TRP A 249 14.95 -13.53 -42.98
C TRP A 249 16.05 -14.63 -42.89
N ALA A 250 17.17 -14.37 -42.21
CA ALA A 250 18.29 -15.30 -42.12
C ALA A 250 18.90 -15.34 -40.72
N GLY A 251 18.44 -16.26 -39.87
CA GLY A 251 19.28 -16.87 -38.83
C GLY A 251 19.73 -16.01 -37.63
N GLY A 252 19.36 -14.74 -37.51
CA GLY A 252 19.88 -13.86 -36.46
C GLY A 252 19.26 -14.03 -35.06
N PRO A 253 19.83 -13.40 -34.03
CA PRO A 253 19.49 -13.63 -32.62
C PRO A 253 18.20 -12.94 -32.13
N ASN A 254 17.48 -12.23 -33.03
CA ASN A 254 16.14 -11.66 -32.81
C ASN A 254 15.14 -12.14 -33.89
N GLN A 255 15.22 -13.41 -34.29
CA GLN A 255 14.37 -13.99 -35.34
C GLN A 255 12.89 -13.87 -34.99
N GLY A 256 12.07 -13.39 -35.93
CA GLY A 256 10.61 -13.42 -35.80
C GLY A 256 9.94 -12.11 -35.40
N LEU A 257 10.71 -11.06 -35.11
CA LEU A 257 10.18 -9.74 -34.77
C LEU A 257 10.11 -8.82 -35.99
N ASN A 258 9.03 -8.05 -36.11
CA ASN A 258 8.93 -7.00 -37.13
C ASN A 258 9.63 -5.71 -36.67
N ALA A 259 9.85 -4.78 -37.60
CA ALA A 259 10.53 -3.53 -37.28
C ALA A 259 9.76 -2.68 -36.25
N ALA A 260 8.43 -2.70 -36.26
CA ALA A 260 7.63 -2.00 -35.24
C ALA A 260 7.92 -2.51 -33.82
N GLN A 261 8.01 -3.82 -33.64
CA GLN A 261 8.33 -4.46 -32.36
C GLN A 261 9.74 -4.08 -31.91
N LEU A 262 10.73 -4.13 -32.81
CA LEU A 262 12.11 -3.75 -32.50
C LEU A 262 12.24 -2.27 -32.13
N ILE A 263 11.55 -1.38 -32.84
CA ILE A 263 11.49 0.05 -32.48
C ILE A 263 10.83 0.24 -31.11
N THR A 264 9.77 -0.51 -30.82
CA THR A 264 9.10 -0.47 -29.51
C THR A 264 10.07 -0.84 -28.40
N PHE A 265 10.86 -1.92 -28.57
CA PHE A 265 11.86 -2.30 -27.58
C PHE A 265 12.99 -1.27 -27.43
N LYS A 266 13.39 -0.57 -28.52
CA LYS A 266 14.31 0.57 -28.40
C LYS A 266 13.70 1.75 -27.64
N ILE A 267 12.42 2.05 -27.84
CA ILE A 267 11.72 3.09 -27.06
C ILE A 267 11.65 2.70 -25.58
N VAL A 268 11.35 1.44 -25.27
CA VAL A 268 11.36 0.91 -23.89
C VAL A 268 12.75 1.05 -23.27
N GLN A 269 13.81 0.70 -24.00
CA GLN A 269 15.19 0.87 -23.53
C GLN A 269 15.50 2.34 -23.21
N LEU A 270 15.19 3.25 -24.12
CA LEU A 270 15.44 4.69 -23.94
C LEU A 270 14.64 5.26 -22.76
N GLY A 271 13.37 4.87 -22.61
CA GLY A 271 12.52 5.28 -21.51
C GLY A 271 13.01 4.75 -20.16
N SER A 272 13.46 3.49 -20.10
CA SER A 272 14.01 2.89 -18.88
C SER A 272 15.34 3.54 -18.48
N ASN A 273 16.22 3.84 -19.44
CA ASN A 273 17.46 4.59 -19.15
C ASN A 273 17.16 5.97 -18.59
N MET A 274 16.21 6.69 -19.20
CA MET A 274 15.76 7.98 -18.70
C MET A 274 15.22 7.89 -17.27
N ALA A 275 14.44 6.86 -16.97
CA ALA A 275 13.95 6.62 -15.61
C ALA A 275 15.10 6.31 -14.63
N THR A 276 16.08 5.50 -15.04
CA THR A 276 17.25 5.22 -14.19
C THR A 276 18.07 6.49 -13.95
N ASN A 277 18.28 7.35 -14.95
CA ASN A 277 18.94 8.64 -14.78
C ASN A 277 18.14 9.59 -13.86
N ALA A 278 16.81 9.59 -13.96
CA ALA A 278 15.97 10.35 -13.04
C ALA A 278 16.09 9.83 -11.60
N TRP A 279 16.16 8.51 -11.42
CA TRP A 279 16.33 7.87 -10.12
C TRP A 279 17.70 8.17 -9.48
N THR A 280 18.78 8.16 -10.26
CA THR A 280 20.11 8.52 -9.75
C THR A 280 20.16 9.99 -9.34
N VAL A 281 19.65 10.91 -10.18
CA VAL A 281 19.59 12.35 -9.84
C VAL A 281 18.70 12.62 -8.63
N PHE A 282 17.56 11.95 -8.52
CA PHE A 282 16.69 12.06 -7.34
C PHE A 282 17.42 11.73 -6.04
N ASN A 283 18.26 10.70 -6.06
CA ASN A 283 19.02 10.26 -4.89
C ASN A 283 20.37 11.00 -4.69
N GLY A 284 20.71 11.96 -5.55
CA GLY A 284 21.97 12.71 -5.47
C GLY A 284 23.18 12.00 -6.07
N GLY A 285 22.94 11.04 -6.98
CA GLY A 285 23.98 10.46 -7.83
C GLY A 285 24.43 11.44 -8.93
N GLY A 286 25.73 11.42 -9.25
CA GLY A 286 26.35 12.37 -10.19
C GLY A 286 26.74 13.71 -9.55
N PRO A 287 26.93 14.79 -10.32
CA PRO A 287 27.40 16.09 -9.80
C PRO A 287 26.30 16.93 -9.11
N SER A 288 25.11 16.38 -8.87
CA SER A 288 23.94 17.13 -8.39
C SER A 288 23.68 16.88 -6.90
N PRO A 289 23.29 17.90 -6.11
CA PRO A 289 22.88 17.72 -4.73
C PRO A 289 21.61 16.86 -4.65
N SER A 290 21.54 16.01 -3.63
CA SER A 290 20.41 15.10 -3.39
C SER A 290 19.06 15.84 -3.31
N LEU A 291 18.17 15.53 -4.26
CA LEU A 291 16.79 16.03 -4.24
C LEU A 291 15.97 15.31 -3.16
N SER A 292 16.20 14.01 -2.97
CA SER A 292 15.57 13.21 -1.91
C SER A 292 15.80 13.79 -0.51
N ALA A 293 17.02 14.24 -0.21
CA ALA A 293 17.33 14.88 1.06
C ALA A 293 16.53 16.18 1.28
N ASN A 294 16.29 16.98 0.23
CA ASN A 294 15.58 18.25 0.37
C ASN A 294 14.05 18.10 0.35
N TYR A 295 13.50 17.15 -0.42
CA TYR A 295 12.04 17.00 -0.57
C TYR A 295 11.41 15.99 0.40
N LEU A 296 12.10 14.88 0.71
CA LEU A 296 11.56 13.84 1.58
C LEU A 296 11.84 14.07 3.07
N SER A 297 12.90 14.81 3.43
CA SER A 297 13.25 15.03 4.84
C SER A 297 12.69 16.34 5.43
N GLN A 298 12.33 17.32 4.60
CA GLN A 298 11.97 18.67 5.09
C GLN A 298 10.49 19.05 4.92
N GLN A 299 9.73 18.40 4.02
CA GLN A 299 8.37 18.84 3.69
C GLN A 299 7.27 17.84 4.06
N TYR A 300 7.54 16.54 4.08
CA TYR A 300 6.54 15.52 4.33
C TYR A 300 7.07 14.40 5.22
N ASP A 301 6.25 13.96 6.17
CA ASP A 301 6.52 12.78 6.96
C ASP A 301 6.31 11.51 6.13
N LEU A 302 7.17 10.50 6.30
CA LEU A 302 7.05 9.20 5.63
C LEU A 302 6.30 8.15 6.47
N VAL A 303 5.88 8.52 7.66
CA VAL A 303 5.16 7.66 8.61
C VAL A 303 3.80 8.27 8.93
N ALA A 304 2.75 7.53 8.59
CA ALA A 304 1.37 7.86 8.90
C ALA A 304 1.00 7.51 10.35
N GLN A 305 0.11 8.29 10.92
CA GLN A 305 -0.50 8.02 12.21
C GLN A 305 -1.72 7.09 12.04
N PRO A 306 -1.71 5.89 12.66
CA PRO A 306 -2.87 4.99 12.64
C PRO A 306 -3.94 5.46 13.64
N ASN A 307 -5.19 5.08 13.41
CA ASN A 307 -6.24 5.26 14.41
C ASN A 307 -6.19 4.13 15.45
N THR A 308 -6.13 4.48 16.74
CA THR A 308 -6.10 3.50 17.83
C THR A 308 -7.54 3.06 18.17
N PRO A 309 -7.84 1.75 18.18
CA PRO A 309 -9.19 1.26 18.43
C PRO A 309 -9.49 1.35 19.93
N ILE A 310 -10.31 2.33 20.30
CA ILE A 310 -10.66 2.67 21.68
C ILE A 310 -11.34 1.49 22.41
N SER A 311 -12.15 0.71 21.69
CA SER A 311 -12.88 -0.44 22.24
C SER A 311 -11.95 -1.54 22.75
N GLU A 312 -10.82 -1.77 22.08
CA GLU A 312 -9.90 -2.86 22.45
C GLU A 312 -9.11 -2.53 23.73
N VAL A 313 -8.90 -1.25 24.01
CA VAL A 313 -8.33 -0.83 25.30
C VAL A 313 -9.28 -1.20 26.43
N ASN A 314 -10.59 -0.97 26.25
CA ASN A 314 -11.59 -1.35 27.24
C ASN A 314 -11.63 -2.87 27.46
N ASP A 315 -11.55 -3.67 26.40
CA ASP A 315 -11.52 -5.14 26.50
C ASP A 315 -10.30 -5.64 27.30
N LEU A 316 -9.14 -4.98 27.13
CA LEU A 316 -7.94 -5.29 27.92
C LEU A 316 -8.15 -4.95 29.40
N LEU A 317 -8.65 -3.74 29.72
CA LEU A 317 -8.90 -3.34 31.11
C LEU A 317 -9.90 -4.27 31.79
N GLN A 318 -10.97 -4.64 31.09
CA GLN A 318 -11.93 -5.64 31.54
C GLN A 318 -11.24 -6.98 31.86
N THR A 319 -10.42 -7.47 30.94
CA THR A 319 -9.70 -8.74 31.11
C THR A 319 -8.79 -8.69 32.34
N MET A 320 -8.08 -7.58 32.54
CA MET A 320 -7.18 -7.41 33.69
C MET A 320 -7.95 -7.30 35.02
N TYR A 321 -9.08 -6.59 35.03
CA TYR A 321 -9.97 -6.52 36.20
C TYR A 321 -10.56 -7.89 36.56
N LEU A 322 -10.98 -8.65 35.55
CA LEU A 322 -11.49 -10.00 35.72
C LEU A 322 -10.41 -10.96 36.24
N ALA A 323 -9.20 -10.91 35.68
CA ALA A 323 -8.08 -11.74 36.12
C ALA A 323 -7.71 -11.45 37.59
N ARG A 324 -7.77 -10.18 38.02
CA ARG A 324 -7.56 -9.77 39.41
C ARG A 324 -8.66 -10.23 40.35
N THR A 325 -9.92 -10.07 39.94
CA THR A 325 -11.09 -10.60 40.67
C THR A 325 -10.98 -12.11 40.87
N CYS A 326 -10.57 -12.83 39.83
CA CYS A 326 -10.34 -14.27 39.92
C CYS A 326 -9.22 -14.62 40.93
N ALA A 327 -8.10 -13.90 40.89
CA ALA A 327 -6.99 -14.14 41.82
C ALA A 327 -7.42 -13.90 43.28
N ALA A 328 -8.19 -12.84 43.53
CA ALA A 328 -8.74 -12.54 44.85
C ALA A 328 -9.71 -13.62 45.35
N ALA A 329 -10.57 -14.17 44.47
CA ALA A 329 -11.47 -15.27 44.80
C ALA A 329 -10.72 -16.54 45.24
N TYR A 330 -9.68 -16.93 44.50
CA TYR A 330 -8.84 -18.06 44.87
C TYR A 330 -8.09 -17.82 46.19
N HIS A 331 -7.59 -16.60 46.44
CA HIS A 331 -6.87 -16.27 47.68
C HIS A 331 -7.78 -16.33 48.92
N LEU A 332 -9.04 -15.90 48.80
CA LEU A 332 -10.01 -15.96 49.90
C LEU A 332 -10.45 -17.38 50.23
N GLN A 333 -10.65 -18.22 49.21
CA GLN A 333 -11.20 -19.57 49.40
C GLN A 333 -10.14 -20.62 49.74
N GLU A 334 -8.97 -20.56 49.11
CA GLU A 334 -7.93 -21.57 49.29
C GLU A 334 -6.79 -21.12 50.24
N GLY A 335 -6.85 -19.88 50.74
CA GLY A 335 -5.87 -19.31 51.66
C GLY A 335 -4.59 -18.77 50.97
N PRO A 336 -3.74 -18.04 51.73
CA PRO A 336 -2.57 -17.34 51.18
C PRO A 336 -1.47 -18.27 50.64
N GLU A 337 -1.48 -19.56 50.97
CA GLU A 337 -0.48 -20.55 50.54
C GLU A 337 -0.64 -20.97 49.06
N LYS A 338 -1.82 -20.76 48.45
CA LYS A 338 -2.08 -21.09 47.03
C LYS A 338 -2.23 -19.83 46.19
N LYS A 339 -1.13 -19.10 46.07
CA LYS A 339 -1.09 -17.81 45.38
C LYS A 339 -1.20 -17.97 43.86
N ILE A 340 -2.24 -17.37 43.27
CA ILE A 340 -2.31 -17.09 41.84
C ILE A 340 -1.37 -15.92 41.50
N ASP A 341 -0.45 -16.14 40.58
CA ASP A 341 0.50 -15.15 40.06
C ASP A 341 0.52 -15.11 38.52
N ALA A 342 1.22 -14.12 37.96
CA ALA A 342 1.37 -13.95 36.53
C ALA A 342 2.70 -14.53 36.05
N TYR A 343 2.66 -15.36 35.02
CA TYR A 343 3.84 -16.01 34.43
C TYR A 343 3.90 -15.79 32.92
N VAL A 344 5.08 -15.45 32.41
CA VAL A 344 5.37 -15.53 30.97
C VAL A 344 5.68 -16.98 30.65
N VAL A 345 4.89 -17.59 29.78
CA VAL A 345 4.96 -19.02 29.47
C VAL A 345 5.39 -19.28 28.04
N ARG A 346 6.09 -20.39 27.83
CA ARG A 346 6.46 -20.89 26.49
C ARG A 346 6.19 -22.39 26.37
N SER A 347 6.07 -22.85 25.13
CA SER A 347 6.04 -24.27 24.83
C SER A 347 7.45 -24.86 24.95
N THR A 348 7.55 -26.17 25.22
CA THR A 348 8.84 -26.87 25.22
C THR A 348 9.52 -26.70 23.86
N PRO A 349 10.79 -26.26 23.81
CA PRO A 349 11.51 -26.16 22.55
C PRO A 349 11.61 -27.55 21.89
N PRO A 350 11.52 -27.64 20.54
CA PRO A 350 11.71 -28.90 19.82
C PRO A 350 13.07 -29.53 20.19
N ALA A 351 13.16 -30.87 20.25
CA ALA A 351 14.37 -31.61 20.65
C ALA A 351 15.64 -31.27 19.85
N ASN A 352 15.50 -30.61 18.69
CA ASN A 352 16.59 -30.18 17.81
C ASN A 352 17.15 -28.78 18.14
N ILE A 353 16.55 -28.08 19.10
CA ILE A 353 17.03 -26.78 19.61
C ILE A 353 17.31 -26.98 21.10
N THR A 354 18.55 -27.29 21.45
CA THR A 354 19.05 -27.16 22.82
C THR A 354 19.40 -25.69 23.01
N PRO A 355 18.55 -24.87 23.66
CA PRO A 355 18.85 -23.46 23.76
C PRO A 355 19.78 -23.29 24.96
N THR A 356 21.08 -23.38 24.69
CA THR A 356 22.13 -22.99 25.63
C THR A 356 22.47 -21.52 25.39
N ILE A 357 22.00 -20.64 26.28
CA ILE A 357 22.62 -19.32 26.47
C ILE A 357 23.64 -19.52 27.59
N ASN A 358 24.93 -19.29 27.32
CA ASN A 358 26.02 -19.46 28.30
C ASN A 358 26.08 -20.85 28.97
N GLY A 359 25.75 -21.92 28.25
CA GLY A 359 25.91 -23.30 28.76
C GLY A 359 24.88 -23.76 29.80
N ALA A 360 23.82 -22.99 30.06
CA ALA A 360 22.72 -23.40 30.93
C ALA A 360 21.51 -23.90 30.12
N THR A 361 20.99 -25.08 30.48
CA THR A 361 19.70 -25.59 30.01
C THR A 361 18.60 -24.63 30.47
N LEU A 362 17.83 -24.05 29.54
CA LEU A 362 16.70 -23.16 29.89
C LEU A 362 15.51 -23.96 30.47
N THR A 363 15.67 -24.44 31.70
CA THR A 363 14.60 -24.61 32.68
C THR A 363 14.57 -23.31 33.48
N PRO A 364 13.50 -22.49 33.40
CA PRO A 364 12.10 -22.94 33.36
C PRO A 364 11.33 -22.51 32.10
N ASN A 365 10.28 -23.27 31.72
CA ASN A 365 9.36 -22.93 30.63
C ASN A 365 8.27 -21.91 31.03
N ALA A 366 8.39 -21.38 32.25
CA ALA A 366 7.62 -20.29 32.79
C ALA A 366 8.53 -19.41 33.64
N VAL A 367 8.37 -18.10 33.56
CA VAL A 367 9.10 -17.14 34.39
C VAL A 367 8.10 -16.15 34.97
N GLU A 368 8.29 -15.73 36.22
CA GLU A 368 7.43 -14.74 36.85
C GLU A 368 7.41 -13.43 36.06
N PHE A 369 6.21 -12.96 35.72
CA PHE A 369 6.01 -11.78 34.87
C PHE A 369 6.62 -10.52 35.48
N ASN A 370 6.63 -10.41 36.81
CA ASN A 370 7.19 -9.26 37.50
C ASN A 370 8.71 -9.16 37.41
N THR A 371 9.41 -10.28 37.19
CA THR A 371 10.88 -10.32 37.11
C THR A 371 11.42 -9.96 35.72
N LEU A 372 10.59 -10.09 34.68
CA LEU A 372 10.99 -9.83 33.30
C LEU A 372 10.62 -8.41 32.86
N ASN A 373 11.53 -7.78 32.13
CA ASN A 373 11.25 -6.61 31.28
C ASN A 373 10.89 -7.08 29.86
N TYR A 374 10.37 -6.17 29.04
CA TYR A 374 9.94 -6.50 27.68
C TYR A 374 11.04 -7.15 26.81
N PRO A 375 12.30 -6.64 26.75
CA PRO A 375 13.34 -7.29 25.95
C PRO A 375 13.60 -8.74 26.36
N ASN A 376 13.70 -9.01 27.67
CA ASN A 376 13.93 -10.37 28.16
C ASN A 376 12.73 -11.28 27.92
N ALA A 377 11.50 -10.75 28.03
CA ALA A 377 10.28 -11.50 27.72
C ALA A 377 10.15 -11.83 26.23
N LEU A 378 10.57 -10.91 25.36
CA LEU A 378 10.61 -11.12 23.91
C LEU A 378 11.63 -12.20 23.55
N ASP A 379 12.83 -12.16 24.14
CA ASP A 379 13.86 -13.19 23.93
C ASP A 379 13.42 -14.55 24.47
N PHE A 380 12.75 -14.58 25.63
CA PHE A 380 12.15 -15.79 26.19
C PHE A 380 11.09 -16.42 25.26
N ALA A 381 10.33 -15.58 24.56
CA ALA A 381 9.33 -15.97 23.57
C ALA A 381 9.89 -16.18 22.14
N TYR A 382 11.21 -16.26 21.97
CA TYR A 382 11.88 -16.39 20.66
C TYR A 382 11.48 -15.32 19.65
N ARG A 383 11.31 -14.07 20.11
CA ARG A 383 10.87 -12.92 19.29
C ARG A 383 9.50 -13.12 18.63
N GLY A 384 8.68 -14.00 19.19
CA GLY A 384 7.31 -14.28 18.75
C GLY A 384 6.26 -13.70 19.68
N THR A 385 5.10 -14.36 19.76
CA THR A 385 3.99 -13.97 20.63
C THR A 385 4.34 -14.17 22.10
N ILE A 386 4.27 -13.10 22.89
CA ILE A 386 4.45 -13.18 24.35
C ILE A 386 3.12 -13.61 24.96
N THR A 387 3.13 -14.74 25.68
CA THR A 387 1.94 -15.29 26.35
C THR A 387 2.09 -15.11 27.85
N ILE A 388 1.18 -14.36 28.46
CA ILE A 388 1.13 -14.08 29.90
C ILE A 388 -0.05 -14.85 30.47
N ARG A 389 0.23 -15.77 31.39
CA ARG A 389 -0.75 -16.64 32.01
C ARG A 389 -0.94 -16.29 33.47
N PHE A 390 -2.19 -16.08 33.88
CA PHE A 390 -2.57 -15.80 35.27
C PHE A 390 -3.03 -17.09 35.91
N GLY A 391 -2.22 -17.63 36.83
CA GLY A 391 -2.42 -18.99 37.27
C GLY A 391 -1.45 -19.44 38.34
N ARG A 392 -1.38 -20.76 38.49
CA ARG A 392 -0.45 -21.42 39.42
C ARG A 392 0.57 -22.22 38.64
N LEU A 393 1.84 -22.03 38.99
CA LEU A 393 2.93 -22.88 38.52
C LEU A 393 2.86 -24.22 39.26
N GLY A 394 2.90 -25.33 38.52
CA GLY A 394 2.97 -26.65 39.13
C GLY A 394 4.35 -26.94 39.71
N GLU A 395 4.40 -27.43 40.94
CA GLU A 395 5.63 -27.82 41.62
C GLU A 395 5.71 -29.34 41.83
N ALA A 396 6.94 -29.87 41.91
CA ALA A 396 7.17 -31.29 42.19
C ALA A 396 6.81 -31.57 43.66
N GLY A 397 5.68 -32.25 43.89
CA GLY A 397 5.12 -32.44 45.23
C GLY A 397 3.71 -31.85 45.42
N ASP A 398 3.16 -31.16 44.42
CA ASP A 398 1.75 -30.71 44.45
C ASP A 398 0.73 -31.86 44.51
N ASP A 399 1.13 -33.07 44.07
CA ASP A 399 0.32 -34.27 44.21
C ASP A 399 0.79 -35.09 45.42
N PRO A 400 0.02 -35.15 46.52
CA PRO A 400 0.38 -35.95 47.68
C PRO A 400 0.47 -37.46 47.38
N ALA A 401 -0.11 -37.93 46.26
CA ALA A 401 0.00 -39.31 45.82
C ALA A 401 1.29 -39.60 45.03
N LYS A 402 2.01 -38.56 44.56
CA LYS A 402 3.25 -38.68 43.76
C LYS A 402 4.31 -37.65 44.16
N PRO A 403 4.88 -37.74 45.38
CA PRO A 403 5.92 -36.82 45.81
C PRO A 403 7.15 -36.91 44.90
N GLY A 404 7.52 -35.80 44.28
CA GLY A 404 8.67 -35.68 43.38
C GLY A 404 8.35 -35.64 41.87
N GLU A 405 7.10 -35.90 41.47
CA GLU A 405 6.65 -35.72 40.08
C GLU A 405 5.72 -34.50 39.94
N LEU A 406 5.72 -33.88 38.75
CA LEU A 406 4.75 -32.84 38.42
C LEU A 406 3.35 -33.48 38.32
N SER A 407 2.36 -32.92 39.02
CA SER A 407 0.98 -33.42 38.98
C SER A 407 0.43 -33.43 37.54
N THR A 408 -0.39 -34.45 37.21
CA THR A 408 -1.00 -34.64 35.88
C THR A 408 -1.81 -33.42 35.41
N GLN A 409 -2.31 -32.61 36.34
CA GLN A 409 -3.07 -31.38 36.05
C GLN A 409 -2.22 -30.25 35.44
N TYR A 410 -0.89 -30.31 35.57
CA TYR A 410 0.05 -29.33 35.00
C TYR A 410 0.83 -29.89 33.82
N GLN A 411 0.85 -31.22 33.65
CA GLN A 411 1.54 -31.90 32.56
C GLN A 411 0.89 -31.55 31.20
N GLY A 412 1.71 -31.17 30.22
CA GLY A 412 1.25 -30.84 28.87
C GLY A 412 0.72 -29.41 28.70
N LEU A 413 0.60 -28.62 29.77
CA LEU A 413 0.27 -27.20 29.68
C LEU A 413 1.52 -26.38 29.34
N LYS A 414 1.37 -25.32 28.52
CA LYS A 414 2.49 -24.39 28.22
C LYS A 414 3.08 -23.87 29.54
N GLY A 415 4.39 -24.01 29.71
CA GLY A 415 5.09 -23.59 30.93
C GLY A 415 4.74 -24.34 32.22
N ASN A 416 3.95 -25.43 32.18
CA ASN A 416 3.43 -26.11 33.37
C ASN A 416 2.63 -25.19 34.32
N VAL A 417 2.09 -24.08 33.79
CA VAL A 417 1.25 -23.13 34.54
C VAL A 417 -0.20 -23.38 34.19
N LYS A 418 -1.06 -23.60 35.18
CA LYS A 418 -2.50 -23.79 34.93
C LYS A 418 -3.23 -22.45 34.89
N PRO A 419 -3.94 -22.08 33.80
CA PRO A 419 -4.54 -20.77 33.61
C PRO A 419 -5.85 -20.60 34.42
N TYR A 420 -5.78 -20.59 35.75
CA TYR A 420 -6.96 -20.43 36.59
C TYR A 420 -7.70 -19.11 36.30
N CYS A 421 -6.96 -18.02 36.11
CA CYS A 421 -7.50 -16.67 35.92
C CYS A 421 -7.32 -16.14 34.50
N GLY A 422 -7.10 -17.04 33.54
CA GLY A 422 -7.03 -16.72 32.12
C GLY A 422 -5.62 -16.48 31.59
N GLU A 423 -5.57 -16.01 30.34
CA GLU A 423 -4.32 -15.82 29.58
C GLU A 423 -4.47 -14.59 28.68
N VAL A 424 -3.44 -13.74 28.64
CA VAL A 424 -3.33 -12.58 27.74
C VAL A 424 -2.17 -12.81 26.78
N MET A 425 -2.37 -12.50 25.50
CA MET A 425 -1.33 -12.60 24.48
C MET A 425 -1.00 -11.24 23.88
N ILE A 426 0.30 -11.02 23.67
CA ILE A 426 0.84 -9.89 22.92
C ILE A 426 1.40 -10.44 21.61
N GLN A 427 0.71 -10.15 20.50
CA GLN A 427 1.10 -10.60 19.17
C GLN A 427 2.15 -9.67 18.57
N VAL A 428 3.39 -9.87 18.97
CA VAL A 428 4.52 -9.06 18.53
C VAL A 428 4.84 -9.32 17.05
N GLN A 429 4.88 -8.27 16.23
CA GLN A 429 5.21 -8.32 14.80
C GLN A 429 6.00 -7.07 14.40
N GLY A 430 6.83 -7.15 13.34
CA GLY A 430 7.52 -5.95 12.81
C GLY A 430 8.53 -5.30 13.76
N ILE A 431 9.10 -6.06 14.71
CA ILE A 431 10.04 -5.58 15.74
C ILE A 431 11.36 -4.99 15.22
N GLU A 432 11.64 -5.17 13.93
CA GLU A 432 12.80 -4.55 13.27
C GLU A 432 12.62 -3.02 13.20
N GLU A 433 11.37 -2.55 13.22
CA GLU A 433 11.05 -1.14 13.17
C GLU A 433 11.00 -0.53 14.59
N PRO A 434 11.77 0.55 14.85
CA PRO A 434 11.93 1.08 16.21
C PRO A 434 10.61 1.60 16.81
N GLY A 435 9.73 2.18 15.98
CA GLY A 435 8.40 2.64 16.43
C GLY A 435 7.49 1.48 16.83
N ALA A 436 7.43 0.41 16.04
CA ALA A 436 6.64 -0.77 16.37
C ALA A 436 7.15 -1.45 17.66
N ASN A 437 8.47 -1.56 17.81
CA ASN A 437 9.08 -2.13 19.01
C ASN A 437 8.77 -1.32 20.28
N MET A 438 8.72 0.02 20.18
CA MET A 438 8.31 0.87 21.30
C MET A 438 6.87 0.62 21.72
N ILE A 439 5.94 0.47 20.76
CA ILE A 439 4.52 0.21 21.06
C ILE A 439 4.38 -1.09 21.86
N PHE A 440 5.02 -2.17 21.41
CA PHE A 440 4.95 -3.45 22.12
C PHE A 440 5.62 -3.42 23.50
N ASN A 441 6.70 -2.65 23.66
CA ASN A 441 7.30 -2.41 24.97
C ASN A 441 6.28 -1.77 25.93
N VAL A 442 5.60 -0.73 25.48
CA VAL A 442 4.58 -0.07 26.31
C VAL A 442 3.37 -0.96 26.55
N TYR A 443 2.95 -1.77 25.59
CA TYR A 443 1.87 -2.74 25.83
C TYR A 443 2.24 -3.79 26.87
N TYR A 444 3.49 -4.27 26.87
CA TYR A 444 3.98 -5.17 27.91
C TYR A 444 3.98 -4.48 29.29
N ASP A 445 4.48 -3.26 29.38
CA ASP A 445 4.48 -2.46 30.62
C ASP A 445 3.07 -2.07 31.07
N LEU A 446 2.14 -1.89 30.13
CA LEU A 446 0.72 -1.64 30.41
C LEU A 446 0.10 -2.85 31.11
N VAL A 447 0.28 -4.07 30.57
CA VAL A 447 -0.22 -5.30 31.22
C VAL A 447 0.44 -5.48 32.59
N LYS A 448 1.72 -5.15 32.71
CA LYS A 448 2.47 -5.23 33.98
C LYS A 448 1.99 -4.22 35.02
N SER A 449 1.69 -2.99 34.61
CA SER A 449 1.15 -1.96 35.49
C SER A 449 -0.27 -2.30 35.92
N LEU A 450 -1.14 -2.70 35.00
CA LEU A 450 -2.52 -3.13 35.29
C LEU A 450 -2.57 -4.34 36.24
N TRP A 451 -1.64 -5.30 36.07
CA TRP A 451 -1.50 -6.37 37.04
C TRP A 451 -1.14 -5.76 38.39
N ASN A 452 -0.01 -5.07 38.54
CA ASN A 452 0.45 -4.60 39.85
C ASN A 452 -0.28 -3.38 40.42
N ASP A 453 -1.34 -2.91 39.78
CA ASP A 453 -2.09 -1.74 40.23
C ASP A 453 -2.83 -2.01 41.54
N GLN A 454 -2.62 -1.13 42.52
CA GLN A 454 -3.18 -1.27 43.85
C GLN A 454 -4.69 -1.04 43.87
N GLN A 455 -5.23 -0.13 43.04
CA GLN A 455 -6.67 0.11 42.96
C GLN A 455 -7.40 -1.09 42.36
N TYR A 456 -6.85 -1.71 41.31
CA TYR A 456 -7.41 -2.94 40.75
C TYR A 456 -7.42 -4.05 41.79
N LYS A 457 -6.33 -4.21 42.54
CA LYS A 457 -6.22 -5.17 43.62
C LYS A 457 -7.27 -4.92 44.71
N ASP A 458 -7.28 -3.74 45.32
CA ASP A 458 -8.17 -3.40 46.44
C ASP A 458 -9.65 -3.50 46.07
N ARG A 459 -10.03 -2.96 44.89
CA ARG A 459 -11.42 -3.03 44.42
C ARG A 459 -11.84 -4.47 44.10
N SER A 460 -10.95 -5.28 43.51
CA SER A 460 -11.25 -6.68 43.23
C SER A 460 -11.39 -7.52 44.51
N GLU A 461 -10.53 -7.30 45.51
CA GLU A 461 -10.64 -7.97 46.81
C GLU A 461 -11.92 -7.59 47.54
N CYS A 462 -12.29 -6.31 47.54
CA CYS A 462 -13.54 -5.84 48.11
C CYS A 462 -14.77 -6.40 47.40
N PHE A 463 -14.75 -6.46 46.06
CA PHE A 463 -15.81 -7.03 45.24
C PHE A 463 -16.07 -8.50 45.62
N VAL A 464 -15.00 -9.29 45.71
CA VAL A 464 -15.09 -10.72 46.01
C VAL A 464 -15.51 -10.96 47.47
N LYS A 465 -14.95 -10.23 48.45
CA LYS A 465 -15.34 -10.36 49.86
C LYS A 465 -16.85 -10.16 50.04
N HIS A 466 -17.39 -9.09 49.46
CA HIS A 466 -18.82 -8.81 49.56
C HIS A 466 -19.70 -9.96 49.02
N LYS A 467 -19.23 -10.67 47.99
CA LYS A 467 -20.00 -11.70 47.29
C LYS A 467 -19.79 -13.12 47.85
N ILE A 468 -18.60 -13.44 48.35
CA ILE A 468 -18.27 -14.79 48.81
C ILE A 468 -18.54 -14.97 50.31
N THR A 469 -18.24 -13.97 51.16
CA THR A 469 -18.30 -14.17 52.62
C THR A 469 -19.61 -13.73 53.28
N GLU A 470 -20.55 -13.10 52.54
CA GLU A 470 -21.78 -12.46 53.08
C GLU A 470 -21.52 -11.48 54.25
N GLU A 471 -20.25 -11.14 54.54
CA GLU A 471 -19.89 -10.27 55.66
C GLU A 471 -20.30 -8.83 55.35
N ALA A 472 -21.06 -8.26 56.30
CA ALA A 472 -21.63 -6.93 56.23
C ALA A 472 -20.55 -5.86 56.00
N TYR A 473 -20.68 -5.14 54.88
CA TYR A 473 -20.15 -3.78 54.64
C TYR A 473 -18.83 -3.46 55.38
N ASP A 474 -17.68 -3.72 54.74
CA ASP A 474 -16.39 -3.17 55.19
C ASP A 474 -16.35 -1.67 54.86
N PRO A 475 -16.32 -0.76 55.86
CA PRO A 475 -16.25 0.69 55.61
C PRO A 475 -14.93 1.14 54.96
N ASN A 476 -13.91 0.27 54.89
CA ASN A 476 -12.66 0.53 54.17
C ASN A 476 -12.72 0.06 52.71
N CYS A 477 -13.78 -0.63 52.29
CA CYS A 477 -13.95 -1.01 50.91
C CYS A 477 -14.52 0.15 50.08
N SER A 478 -13.72 0.60 49.11
CA SER A 478 -14.14 1.55 48.06
C SER A 478 -15.43 1.06 47.38
N PRO A 479 -16.34 1.94 46.92
CA PRO A 479 -17.61 1.54 46.31
C PRO A 479 -17.42 0.42 45.28
N ILE A 480 -18.12 -0.70 45.53
CA ILE A 480 -18.09 -1.95 44.76
C ILE A 480 -18.47 -1.69 43.30
N HIS A 481 -19.36 -0.72 43.09
CA HIS A 481 -19.81 -0.27 41.78
C HIS A 481 -19.60 1.24 41.65
N ASP A 482 -18.46 1.62 41.09
CA ASP A 482 -18.12 3.01 40.82
C ASP A 482 -18.01 3.22 39.30
N GLU A 483 -19.12 3.65 38.69
CA GLU A 483 -19.16 3.93 37.25
C GLU A 483 -18.20 5.07 36.86
N THR A 484 -17.98 6.02 37.77
CA THR A 484 -17.12 7.18 37.50
C THR A 484 -15.67 6.75 37.41
N TRP A 485 -15.25 5.80 38.27
CA TRP A 485 -13.94 5.19 38.20
C TRP A 485 -13.72 4.43 36.88
N VAL A 486 -14.63 3.53 36.49
CA VAL A 486 -14.50 2.77 35.23
C VAL A 486 -14.37 3.72 34.03
N LYS A 487 -15.22 4.75 33.94
CA LYS A 487 -15.16 5.75 32.85
C LYS A 487 -13.85 6.56 32.89
N SER A 488 -13.35 6.92 34.06
CA SER A 488 -12.10 7.66 34.21
C SER A 488 -10.87 6.83 33.83
N GLU A 489 -10.88 5.55 34.16
CA GLU A 489 -9.81 4.59 33.85
C GLU A 489 -9.70 4.34 32.36
N ILE A 490 -10.83 4.09 31.69
CA ILE A 490 -10.84 3.92 30.23
C ILE A 490 -10.31 5.19 29.56
N ALA A 491 -10.77 6.37 29.98
CA ALA A 491 -10.29 7.64 29.42
C ALA A 491 -8.77 7.83 29.64
N PHE A 492 -8.26 7.50 30.83
CA PHE A 492 -6.84 7.61 31.15
C PHE A 492 -5.97 6.70 30.28
N TYR A 493 -6.31 5.41 30.18
CA TYR A 493 -5.52 4.46 29.39
C TYR A 493 -5.66 4.68 27.89
N VAL A 494 -6.84 5.07 27.39
CA VAL A 494 -7.01 5.45 25.98
C VAL A 494 -6.14 6.65 25.61
N ASN A 495 -6.09 7.67 26.46
CA ASN A 495 -5.21 8.82 26.23
C ASN A 495 -3.72 8.41 26.31
N SER A 496 -3.36 7.53 27.23
CA SER A 496 -2.00 7.02 27.38
C SER A 496 -1.54 6.25 26.14
N VAL A 497 -2.38 5.34 25.62
CA VAL A 497 -2.10 4.58 24.38
C VAL A 497 -1.97 5.52 23.17
N LYS A 498 -2.78 6.58 23.08
CA LYS A 498 -2.67 7.60 22.03
C LYS A 498 -1.34 8.36 22.10
N LEU A 499 -0.96 8.83 23.28
CA LEU A 499 0.32 9.54 23.49
C LEU A 499 1.52 8.66 23.16
N VAL A 500 1.48 7.39 23.56
CA VAL A 500 2.51 6.40 23.26
C VAL A 500 2.61 6.14 21.76
N THR A 501 1.48 5.98 21.08
CA THR A 501 1.46 5.80 19.62
C THR A 501 2.07 7.01 18.90
N MET A 502 1.75 8.23 19.36
CA MET A 502 2.39 9.46 18.85
C MET A 502 3.91 9.47 19.12
N GLY A 503 4.34 9.10 20.32
CA GLY A 503 5.77 8.98 20.66
C GLY A 503 6.50 7.96 19.78
N ALA A 504 5.89 6.79 19.55
CA ALA A 504 6.42 5.74 18.70
C ALA A 504 6.57 6.18 17.23
N ILE A 505 5.61 6.96 16.72
CA ILE A 505 5.71 7.57 15.38
C ILE A 505 6.89 8.53 15.33
N GLN A 506 7.10 9.37 16.34
CA GLN A 506 8.25 10.29 16.38
C GLN A 506 9.58 9.54 16.44
N ILE A 507 9.66 8.45 17.21
CA ILE A 507 10.84 7.59 17.22
C ILE A 507 11.07 6.96 15.85
N GLN A 508 10.02 6.46 15.18
CA GLN A 508 10.16 5.93 13.82
C GLN A 508 10.65 7.01 12.86
N ARG A 509 10.15 8.24 12.95
CA ARG A 509 10.60 9.34 12.10
C ARG A 509 12.06 9.72 12.36
N ALA A 510 12.51 9.64 13.61
CA ALA A 510 13.87 9.99 13.98
C ALA A 510 14.90 8.87 13.74
N GLN A 511 14.51 7.61 13.88
CA GLN A 511 15.40 6.45 13.88
C GLN A 511 15.13 5.45 12.75
N GLY A 512 14.03 5.60 12.02
CA GLY A 512 13.68 4.75 10.90
C GLY A 512 14.66 4.93 9.73
N ASP A 513 15.01 3.83 9.09
CA ASP A 513 15.93 3.82 7.94
C ASP A 513 15.19 4.17 6.64
N PHE A 514 14.85 5.45 6.48
CA PHE A 514 14.19 5.98 5.28
C PHE A 514 15.16 6.23 4.12
N ALA A 515 16.46 6.16 4.36
CA ALA A 515 17.46 6.33 3.32
C ALA A 515 17.31 5.21 2.28
N VAL A 516 17.50 5.57 1.01
CA VAL A 516 17.63 4.57 -0.04
C VAL A 516 19.03 3.98 0.07
N PRO A 517 19.19 2.67 0.31
CA PRO A 517 20.51 2.03 0.32
C PRO A 517 21.21 2.19 -1.04
N ASN A 518 22.51 2.42 -1.03
CA ASN A 518 23.30 2.61 -2.26
C ASN A 518 23.17 1.41 -3.20
N GLU A 519 23.07 0.21 -2.65
CA GLU A 519 22.89 -1.05 -3.38
C GLU A 519 21.58 -1.09 -4.18
N ILE A 520 20.57 -0.32 -3.74
CA ILE A 520 19.29 -0.18 -4.43
C ILE A 520 19.34 0.97 -5.44
N ILE A 521 20.03 2.07 -5.13
CA ILE A 521 20.25 3.18 -6.06
C ILE A 521 20.98 2.68 -7.31
N GLU A 522 22.04 1.90 -7.10
CA GLU A 522 22.94 1.45 -8.15
C GLU A 522 22.30 0.48 -9.17
N ARG A 523 21.17 -0.14 -8.81
CA ARG A 523 20.48 -1.17 -9.60
C ARG A 523 19.35 -0.66 -10.49
N GLY A 524 19.27 0.64 -10.69
CA GLY A 524 18.35 1.27 -11.62
C GLY A 524 17.02 1.70 -11.01
N TRP A 525 16.14 2.29 -11.83
CA TRP A 525 14.88 2.88 -11.36
C TRP A 525 13.91 1.88 -10.72
N ALA A 526 13.99 0.60 -11.10
CA ALA A 526 13.21 -0.46 -10.46
C ALA A 526 13.52 -0.60 -8.96
N GLY A 527 14.69 -0.12 -8.50
CA GLY A 527 15.04 0.04 -7.09
C GLY A 527 14.08 0.96 -6.33
N ALA A 528 13.48 1.95 -6.99
CA ALA A 528 12.50 2.84 -6.38
C ALA A 528 11.30 2.06 -5.83
N ALA A 529 10.79 1.07 -6.58
CA ALA A 529 9.69 0.24 -6.13
C ALA A 529 10.05 -0.58 -4.87
N ILE A 530 11.29 -1.07 -4.78
CA ILE A 530 11.80 -1.78 -3.60
C ILE A 530 11.84 -0.86 -2.40
N TRP A 531 12.35 0.36 -2.57
CA TRP A 531 12.37 1.36 -1.50
C TRP A 531 10.95 1.77 -1.07
N TYR A 532 10.02 2.00 -2.01
CA TYR A 532 8.63 2.29 -1.66
C TYR A 532 7.96 1.14 -0.89
N ASN A 533 8.26 -0.12 -1.24
CA ASN A 533 7.79 -1.27 -0.47
C ASN A 533 8.35 -1.27 0.97
N LYS A 534 9.59 -0.82 1.17
CA LYS A 534 10.16 -0.65 2.52
C LYS A 534 9.39 0.40 3.34
N ILE A 535 9.07 1.55 2.74
CA ILE A 535 8.24 2.59 3.38
C ILE A 535 6.84 2.03 3.72
N ALA A 536 6.23 1.27 2.82
CA ALA A 536 4.96 0.62 3.08
C ALA A 536 5.05 -0.42 4.21
N ALA A 537 6.15 -1.18 4.27
CA ALA A 537 6.41 -2.14 5.36
C ALA A 537 6.57 -1.45 6.72
N MET A 538 7.30 -0.33 6.77
CA MET A 538 7.46 0.49 8.00
C MET A 538 6.12 1.02 8.51
N ASN A 539 5.32 1.63 7.63
CA ASN A 539 3.97 2.10 7.96
C ASN A 539 3.07 0.93 8.39
N GLY A 540 3.21 -0.20 7.71
CA GLY A 540 2.48 -1.42 8.03
C GLY A 540 2.84 -1.97 9.41
N ALA A 541 4.11 -1.97 9.80
CA ALA A 541 4.58 -2.43 11.10
C ALA A 541 4.01 -1.59 12.24
N ILE A 542 4.04 -0.26 12.12
CA ILE A 542 3.46 0.65 13.13
C ILE A 542 1.95 0.51 13.20
N THR A 543 1.28 0.48 12.05
CA THR A 543 -0.18 0.31 12.01
C THR A 543 -0.59 -1.02 12.65
N THR A 544 0.13 -2.10 12.34
CA THR A 544 -0.12 -3.42 12.95
C THR A 544 0.15 -3.39 14.45
N ALA A 545 1.25 -2.78 14.89
CA ALA A 545 1.57 -2.65 16.31
C ALA A 545 0.50 -1.86 17.07
N SER A 546 0.02 -0.73 16.53
CA SER A 546 -1.05 0.08 17.15
C SER A 546 -2.41 -0.61 17.20
N LEU A 547 -2.67 -1.57 16.30
CA LEU A 547 -3.91 -2.34 16.25
C LEU A 547 -3.83 -3.65 17.06
N ASN A 548 -2.61 -4.14 17.37
CA ASN A 548 -2.39 -5.35 18.16
C ASN A 548 -2.31 -5.04 19.65
N ILE A 549 -3.34 -4.38 20.18
CA ILE A 549 -3.51 -4.22 21.63
C ILE A 549 -3.57 -5.63 22.27
N PRO A 550 -2.98 -5.86 23.45
CA PRO A 550 -3.04 -7.16 24.12
C PRO A 550 -4.48 -7.63 24.33
N LYS A 551 -4.77 -8.89 24.01
CA LYS A 551 -6.12 -9.48 24.11
C LYS A 551 -6.10 -10.76 24.95
N ALA A 552 -7.25 -11.06 25.56
CA ALA A 552 -7.47 -12.34 26.21
C ALA A 552 -7.44 -13.49 25.20
N SER A 553 -6.58 -14.47 25.45
CA SER A 553 -6.52 -15.76 24.75
C SER A 553 -7.49 -16.77 25.38
N LEU A 554 -7.58 -16.73 26.72
CA LEU A 554 -8.39 -17.63 27.54
C LEU A 554 -9.04 -16.83 28.66
N LEU A 555 -10.33 -17.08 28.90
CA LEU A 555 -11.03 -16.58 30.10
C LEU A 555 -10.65 -17.41 31.34
N PRO A 556 -11.01 -16.97 32.57
CA PRO A 556 -10.85 -17.79 33.76
C PRO A 556 -11.46 -19.19 33.60
N LEU A 557 -10.80 -20.19 34.18
CA LEU A 557 -11.13 -21.61 33.94
C LEU A 557 -12.58 -21.96 34.29
N LEU A 558 -13.11 -21.39 35.38
CA LEU A 558 -14.50 -21.60 35.80
C LEU A 558 -15.48 -21.00 34.77
N MET A 559 -15.18 -19.82 34.22
CA MET A 559 -16.00 -19.17 33.20
C MET A 559 -15.94 -19.92 31.86
N GLU A 560 -14.77 -20.40 31.45
CA GLU A 560 -14.61 -21.26 30.27
C GLU A 560 -15.42 -22.56 30.39
N THR A 561 -15.39 -23.18 31.58
CA THR A 561 -16.15 -24.41 31.85
C THR A 561 -17.65 -24.14 31.80
N ALA A 562 -18.11 -23.05 32.41
CA ALA A 562 -19.51 -22.64 32.37
C ALA A 562 -19.99 -22.34 30.94
N MET A 563 -19.19 -21.61 30.17
CA MET A 563 -19.47 -21.27 28.78
C MET A 563 -19.54 -22.52 27.88
N ARG A 564 -18.62 -23.48 28.07
CA ARG A 564 -18.63 -24.75 27.31
C ARG A 564 -19.85 -25.60 27.63
N SER A 565 -20.23 -25.67 28.90
CA SER A 565 -21.44 -26.38 29.33
C SER A 565 -22.70 -25.77 28.72
N ASN A 566 -22.85 -24.44 28.80
CA ASN A 566 -23.98 -23.73 28.19
C ASN A 566 -24.07 -23.93 26.68
N ARG A 567 -22.93 -23.99 25.98
CA ARG A 567 -22.85 -24.27 24.53
C ARG A 567 -23.29 -25.67 24.14
N GLN A 568 -23.09 -26.67 25.01
CA GLN A 568 -23.51 -28.04 24.71
C GLN A 568 -25.03 -28.23 24.81
N GLN A 569 -25.71 -27.34 25.54
CA GLN A 569 -27.13 -27.49 25.86
C GLN A 569 -28.04 -26.48 25.17
N ASN A 570 -27.54 -25.29 24.81
CA ASN A 570 -28.34 -24.23 24.19
C ASN A 570 -27.88 -23.90 22.76
N GLU A 571 -28.76 -24.05 21.77
CA GLU A 571 -28.50 -23.70 20.36
C GLU A 571 -28.45 -22.17 20.11
N LEU A 572 -29.06 -21.36 20.99
CA LEU A 572 -29.14 -19.90 20.87
C LEU A 572 -28.72 -19.22 22.19
N ILE A 573 -27.44 -18.85 22.29
CA ILE A 573 -26.91 -18.16 23.48
C ILE A 573 -26.87 -16.66 23.21
N ARG A 574 -27.62 -15.88 24.02
CA ARG A 574 -27.47 -14.42 24.07
C ARG A 574 -26.21 -14.07 24.87
N THR A 575 -25.53 -12.98 24.51
CA THR A 575 -24.31 -12.52 25.19
C THR A 575 -24.52 -12.29 26.70
N SER A 576 -25.73 -11.91 27.11
CA SER A 576 -26.13 -11.69 28.51
C SER A 576 -26.42 -12.97 29.30
N SER A 577 -26.49 -14.14 28.64
CA SER A 577 -26.74 -15.43 29.30
C SER A 577 -25.58 -16.41 29.11
N LEU A 578 -24.42 -15.90 28.68
CA LEU A 578 -23.28 -16.72 28.28
C LEU A 578 -22.72 -17.58 29.43
N PHE A 579 -22.75 -17.04 30.65
CA PHE A 579 -22.24 -17.67 31.87
C PHE A 579 -23.33 -18.08 32.86
N ASN A 580 -24.61 -17.95 32.49
CA ASN A 580 -25.72 -18.27 33.38
C ASN A 580 -25.72 -19.77 33.68
N GLN A 581 -25.78 -20.13 34.97
CA GLN A 581 -25.79 -21.52 35.42
C GLN A 581 -27.21 -22.11 35.56
N ASN A 582 -28.26 -21.30 35.38
CA ASN A 582 -29.63 -21.78 35.39
C ASN A 582 -29.92 -22.52 34.07
N MET A 583 -29.69 -23.83 34.08
CA MET A 583 -29.89 -24.70 32.90
C MET A 583 -31.36 -25.06 32.77
N ALA A 584 -32.11 -24.41 31.87
CA ALA A 584 -33.47 -24.85 31.59
C ALA A 584 -33.46 -26.10 30.70
N ASP A 585 -33.76 -27.26 31.27
CA ASP A 585 -34.06 -28.47 30.50
C ASP A 585 -35.38 -28.29 29.71
N ALA A 586 -35.60 -29.07 28.66
CA ALA A 586 -36.86 -29.12 27.89
C ALA A 586 -38.10 -29.49 28.76
N MET A 587 -37.87 -29.87 30.02
CA MET A 587 -38.88 -30.16 31.05
C MET A 587 -38.99 -29.08 32.16
N GLY A 588 -38.30 -27.94 32.04
CA GLY A 588 -38.44 -26.82 32.99
C GLY A 588 -37.80 -27.02 34.36
N VAL A 589 -36.89 -28.00 34.50
CA VAL A 589 -36.09 -28.21 35.70
C VAL A 589 -34.73 -27.55 35.51
N ASN A 590 -34.39 -26.60 36.40
CA ASN A 590 -33.05 -26.02 36.46
C ASN A 590 -32.07 -27.10 36.93
N VAL A 591 -31.40 -27.78 36.00
CA VAL A 591 -30.26 -28.61 36.39
C VAL A 591 -29.16 -27.65 36.81
N LEU A 592 -28.57 -27.90 37.96
CA LEU A 592 -27.43 -27.15 38.46
C LEU A 592 -26.19 -27.96 38.13
N MET A 593 -25.17 -27.32 37.55
CA MET A 593 -23.89 -27.98 37.30
C MET A 593 -23.37 -28.53 38.62
N GLU A 594 -22.77 -29.73 38.60
CA GLU A 594 -22.08 -30.35 39.74
C GLU A 594 -20.73 -29.63 39.97
N ILE A 595 -20.77 -28.30 40.11
CA ILE A 595 -19.70 -27.45 40.59
C ILE A 595 -19.86 -27.42 42.10
N LYS A 596 -18.75 -27.59 42.85
CA LYS A 596 -18.79 -27.51 44.31
C LYS A 596 -19.32 -26.13 44.74
N ASP A 597 -20.05 -26.09 45.86
CA ASP A 597 -20.72 -24.85 46.30
C ASP A 597 -19.77 -23.66 46.46
N ASP A 598 -18.51 -23.93 46.79
CA ASP A 598 -17.44 -22.95 46.94
C ASP A 598 -16.98 -22.38 45.57
N GLU A 599 -16.73 -23.24 44.58
CA GLU A 599 -16.42 -22.84 43.19
C GLU A 599 -17.56 -22.08 42.50
N ARG A 600 -18.82 -22.33 42.90
CA ARG A 600 -20.00 -21.61 42.38
C ARG A 600 -19.98 -20.14 42.79
N ASN A 601 -19.66 -19.84 44.04
CA ASN A 601 -19.60 -18.46 44.54
C ASN A 601 -18.49 -17.66 43.85
N MET A 602 -17.34 -18.30 43.60
CA MET A 602 -16.27 -17.71 42.80
C MET A 602 -16.71 -17.39 41.38
N LEU A 603 -17.39 -18.33 40.72
CA LEU A 603 -17.88 -18.14 39.35
C LEU A 603 -18.90 -16.99 39.29
N THR A 604 -19.83 -16.89 40.24
CA THR A 604 -20.77 -15.77 40.32
C THR A 604 -20.04 -14.43 40.48
N ALA A 605 -19.05 -14.35 41.37
CA ALA A 605 -18.26 -13.13 41.54
C ALA A 605 -17.50 -12.73 40.25
N MET A 606 -16.92 -13.69 39.54
CA MET A 606 -16.23 -13.42 38.26
C MET A 606 -17.19 -12.93 37.17
N VAL A 607 -18.38 -13.54 37.06
CA VAL A 607 -19.40 -13.16 36.06
C VAL A 607 -19.94 -11.76 36.33
N GLU A 608 -20.27 -11.44 37.58
CA GLU A 608 -20.75 -10.11 37.94
C GLU A 608 -19.67 -9.04 37.75
N ALA A 609 -18.40 -9.33 38.05
CA ALA A 609 -17.30 -8.40 37.78
C ALA A 609 -17.13 -8.14 36.28
N TYR A 610 -17.28 -9.18 35.46
CA TYR A 610 -17.27 -9.07 34.00
C TYR A 610 -18.44 -8.22 33.49
N GLU A 611 -19.65 -8.47 33.96
CA GLU A 611 -20.85 -7.73 33.59
C GLU A 611 -20.82 -6.27 34.06
N PHE A 612 -20.36 -6.02 35.28
CA PHE A 612 -20.17 -4.68 35.83
C PHE A 612 -19.27 -3.84 34.94
N TRP A 613 -18.13 -4.40 34.51
CA TRP A 613 -17.24 -3.71 33.59
C TRP A 613 -17.88 -3.53 32.20
N THR A 614 -18.58 -4.54 31.69
CA THR A 614 -19.24 -4.47 30.37
C THR A 614 -20.26 -3.34 30.32
N GLN A 615 -21.17 -3.27 31.30
CA GLN A 615 -22.26 -2.31 31.34
C GLN A 615 -21.73 -0.87 31.45
N ASN A 616 -20.65 -0.66 32.22
CA ASN A 616 -20.10 0.66 32.47
C ASN A 616 -19.02 1.10 31.48
N GLY A 617 -18.35 0.16 30.81
CA GLY A 617 -17.38 0.41 29.75
C GLY A 617 -17.99 0.68 28.37
N SER A 618 -19.25 0.31 28.17
CA SER A 618 -20.01 0.54 26.92
C SER A 618 -20.21 2.02 26.57
N ALA A 619 -20.00 2.94 27.52
CA ALA A 619 -20.22 4.37 27.34
C ALA A 619 -19.19 5.08 26.42
N GLN A 620 -18.13 4.39 25.99
CA GLN A 620 -17.13 4.90 25.04
C GLN A 620 -17.06 4.08 23.74
N GLN A 621 -18.15 3.45 23.30
CA GLN A 621 -18.28 3.14 21.89
C GLN A 621 -18.26 4.44 21.10
N SER A 622 -17.37 4.52 20.13
CA SER A 622 -17.28 5.68 19.25
C SER A 622 -18.66 5.95 18.63
N ASN A 623 -19.06 7.23 18.52
CA ASN A 623 -20.35 7.64 17.91
C ASN A 623 -20.56 7.14 16.46
N PHE A 624 -19.62 6.37 15.91
CA PHE A 624 -19.57 5.87 14.53
C PHE A 624 -19.74 4.34 14.44
N ASP A 625 -19.73 3.62 15.57
CA ASP A 625 -20.15 2.21 15.65
C ASP A 625 -21.67 2.06 15.87
N GLN A 626 -22.37 3.19 16.04
CA GLN A 626 -23.82 3.20 16.05
C GLN A 626 -24.34 2.97 14.63
N PRO A 627 -25.33 2.07 14.44
CA PRO A 627 -25.96 1.86 13.15
C PRO A 627 -26.49 3.21 12.63
N THR A 628 -25.96 3.64 11.50
CA THR A 628 -26.30 4.91 10.84
C THR A 628 -27.72 4.90 10.27
N GLY A 629 -28.44 3.78 10.40
CA GLY A 629 -29.78 3.56 9.88
C GLY A 629 -29.79 3.23 8.39
N ASN A 630 -28.63 3.21 7.73
CA ASN A 630 -28.48 2.82 6.34
C ASN A 630 -27.76 1.47 6.26
N ILE A 631 -28.48 0.45 5.83
CA ILE A 631 -28.02 -0.95 5.78
C ILE A 631 -26.74 -1.11 4.96
N ILE A 632 -26.56 -0.36 3.86
CA ILE A 632 -25.37 -0.47 3.01
C ILE A 632 -24.17 0.17 3.71
N ILE A 633 -24.35 1.35 4.30
CA ILE A 633 -23.30 2.05 5.04
C ILE A 633 -22.91 1.24 6.28
N ASP A 634 -23.89 0.67 6.98
CA ASP A 634 -23.65 -0.17 8.15
C ASP A 634 -22.99 -1.50 7.78
N TYR A 635 -23.30 -2.08 6.62
CA TYR A 635 -22.61 -3.26 6.10
C TYR A 635 -21.16 -2.96 5.72
N VAL A 636 -20.93 -1.87 4.97
CA VAL A 636 -19.59 -1.41 4.57
C VAL A 636 -18.75 -1.04 5.79
N ASN A 637 -19.34 -0.33 6.75
CA ASN A 637 -18.69 -0.01 8.02
C ASN A 637 -18.42 -1.26 8.85
N SER A 638 -19.30 -2.26 8.85
CA SER A 638 -19.07 -3.53 9.56
C SER A 638 -17.99 -4.40 8.92
N LEU A 639 -17.72 -4.22 7.62
CA LEU A 639 -16.68 -4.97 6.92
C LEU A 639 -15.34 -4.24 6.96
N PHE A 640 -15.30 -2.98 6.51
CA PHE A 640 -14.06 -2.24 6.29
C PHE A 640 -13.69 -1.34 7.46
N GLY A 641 -14.63 -1.05 8.38
CA GLY A 641 -14.47 -0.01 9.41
C GLY A 641 -14.48 1.40 8.80
N THR A 642 -14.90 2.41 9.57
CA THR A 642 -14.85 3.82 9.15
C THR A 642 -13.48 4.47 9.38
N ASN A 643 -12.62 3.81 10.16
CA ASN A 643 -11.37 4.37 10.67
C ASN A 643 -10.38 4.79 9.56
N GLY A 644 -10.27 4.01 8.48
CA GLY A 644 -9.30 4.28 7.41
C GLY A 644 -9.52 5.60 6.67
N LEU A 645 -10.76 6.04 6.48
CA LEU A 645 -11.04 7.29 5.74
C LEU A 645 -10.69 8.55 6.57
N PHE A 646 -10.83 8.46 7.89
CA PHE A 646 -10.48 9.56 8.81
C PHE A 646 -8.96 9.67 9.04
N GLU A 647 -8.22 8.58 8.83
CA GLU A 647 -6.75 8.60 8.88
C GLU A 647 -6.14 9.55 7.84
N MET A 648 -6.71 9.69 6.65
CA MET A 648 -6.23 10.65 5.64
C MET A 648 -6.38 12.11 6.09
N ARG A 649 -7.40 12.44 6.90
CA ARG A 649 -7.61 13.80 7.42
C ARG A 649 -6.65 14.18 8.54
N ASN A 650 -6.20 13.22 9.34
CA ASN A 650 -5.23 13.45 10.42
C ASN A 650 -3.78 13.44 9.91
N ASN A 651 -3.54 12.93 8.70
CA ASN A 651 -2.22 12.76 8.11
C ASN A 651 -1.92 13.77 6.99
N THR A 652 -2.40 15.01 7.05
CA THR A 652 -2.22 16.01 5.97
C THR A 652 -0.76 16.31 5.62
N ASN A 653 0.15 16.14 6.59
CA ASN A 653 1.59 16.42 6.44
C ASN A 653 2.39 15.16 6.08
N VAL A 654 1.73 14.03 5.91
CA VAL A 654 2.35 12.75 5.53
C VAL A 654 2.33 12.62 4.01
N HIS A 655 3.36 12.03 3.43
CA HIS A 655 3.43 11.80 1.99
C HIS A 655 2.22 10.98 1.50
N PRO A 656 1.54 11.33 0.38
CA PRO A 656 0.33 10.64 -0.08
C PRO A 656 0.47 9.13 -0.23
N LEU A 657 1.65 8.65 -0.65
CA LEU A 657 1.92 7.21 -0.74
C LEU A 657 1.95 6.52 0.63
N ALA A 658 2.51 7.17 1.66
CA ALA A 658 2.51 6.64 3.02
C ALA A 658 1.09 6.66 3.62
N GLN A 659 0.27 7.66 3.26
CA GLN A 659 -1.15 7.67 3.62
C GLN A 659 -1.91 6.50 2.98
N LEU A 660 -1.70 6.23 1.68
CA LEU A 660 -2.35 5.13 0.97
C LEU A 660 -1.93 3.76 1.50
N SER A 661 -0.65 3.57 1.82
CA SER A 661 -0.16 2.30 2.36
C SER A 661 -0.69 2.04 3.77
N ALA A 662 -0.72 3.06 4.63
CA ALA A 662 -1.29 2.96 5.97
C ALA A 662 -2.80 2.68 5.92
N LEU A 663 -3.54 3.38 5.06
CA LEU A 663 -4.97 3.17 4.85
C LEU A 663 -5.28 1.76 4.33
N GLY A 664 -4.52 1.29 3.33
CA GLY A 664 -4.71 -0.06 2.81
C GLY A 664 -4.49 -1.14 3.88
N LYS A 665 -3.47 -0.95 4.72
CA LYS A 665 -3.21 -1.85 5.84
C LYS A 665 -4.29 -1.77 6.92
N SER A 666 -4.72 -0.57 7.32
CA SER A 666 -5.76 -0.40 8.34
C SER A 666 -7.10 -1.00 7.91
N MET A 667 -7.46 -0.88 6.63
CA MET A 667 -8.63 -1.55 6.04
C MET A 667 -8.49 -3.07 6.04
N MET A 668 -7.34 -3.62 5.63
CA MET A 668 -7.13 -5.07 5.63
C MET A 668 -7.17 -5.64 7.05
N GLU A 669 -6.55 -4.97 8.01
CA GLU A 669 -6.61 -5.38 9.42
C GLU A 669 -8.04 -5.27 9.97
N ALA A 670 -8.79 -4.23 9.59
CA ALA A 670 -10.21 -4.11 9.97
C ALA A 670 -11.04 -5.26 9.39
N VAL A 671 -10.84 -5.62 8.11
CA VAL A 671 -11.50 -6.77 7.49
C VAL A 671 -11.14 -8.07 8.19
N VAL A 672 -9.87 -8.31 8.49
CA VAL A 672 -9.43 -9.52 9.22
C VAL A 672 -10.06 -9.55 10.62
N ARG A 673 -10.04 -8.43 11.36
CA ARG A 673 -10.69 -8.34 12.67
C ARG A 673 -12.19 -8.60 12.56
N ASN A 674 -12.89 -7.91 11.68
CA ASN A 674 -14.35 -8.05 11.53
C ASN A 674 -14.75 -9.45 11.06
N ALA A 675 -13.95 -10.06 10.18
CA ALA A 675 -14.12 -11.46 9.78
C ALA A 675 -13.83 -12.41 10.94
N ALA A 676 -12.81 -12.15 11.77
CA ALA A 676 -12.48 -12.95 12.95
C ALA A 676 -13.55 -12.82 14.06
N TYR A 677 -14.06 -11.62 14.32
CA TYR A 677 -15.23 -11.40 15.19
C TYR A 677 -16.45 -12.12 14.61
N GLY A 678 -16.65 -12.04 13.29
CA GLY A 678 -17.69 -12.77 12.57
C GLY A 678 -17.55 -14.29 12.68
N ALA A 679 -16.32 -14.81 12.71
CA ALA A 679 -16.02 -16.23 12.85
C ALA A 679 -16.12 -16.72 14.32
N ALA A 680 -15.63 -15.93 15.28
CA ALA A 680 -15.78 -16.20 16.71
C ALA A 680 -17.26 -16.16 17.15
N LEU A 681 -18.03 -15.23 16.54
CA LEU A 681 -19.49 -15.17 16.64
C LEU A 681 -20.20 -16.08 15.62
N SER A 682 -19.52 -16.79 14.73
CA SER A 682 -20.16 -17.86 13.93
C SER A 682 -20.34 -19.14 14.74
N GLY A 683 -19.58 -19.28 15.84
CA GLY A 683 -19.93 -20.19 16.95
C GLY A 683 -21.07 -19.67 17.85
N VAL A 684 -21.55 -18.44 17.64
CA VAL A 684 -22.69 -17.82 18.34
C VAL A 684 -23.49 -16.98 17.32
N LYS A 685 -24.00 -17.59 16.22
CA LYS A 685 -24.80 -16.99 15.11
C LYS A 685 -25.04 -15.45 15.15
N GLY A 686 -23.99 -14.64 15.22
CA GLY A 686 -24.10 -13.18 15.38
C GLY A 686 -24.25 -12.47 14.04
N LEU A 687 -23.71 -13.11 12.99
CA LEU A 687 -24.00 -12.76 11.60
C LEU A 687 -25.38 -13.27 11.14
N GLY A 688 -25.92 -14.31 11.79
CA GLY A 688 -27.28 -14.81 11.53
C GLY A 688 -28.34 -13.78 11.88
N PHE A 689 -28.18 -13.07 13.00
CA PHE A 689 -29.16 -12.07 13.43
C PHE A 689 -29.25 -10.84 12.49
N LYS A 690 -28.15 -10.47 11.82
CA LYS A 690 -28.17 -9.43 10.79
C LYS A 690 -28.65 -9.95 9.43
N LEU A 691 -28.41 -11.22 9.10
CA LEU A 691 -28.90 -11.87 7.87
C LEU A 691 -30.39 -12.27 7.93
N ASP A 692 -30.93 -12.58 9.11
CA ASP A 692 -32.37 -12.84 9.26
C ASP A 692 -33.20 -11.55 9.06
N GLN A 693 -32.65 -10.38 9.42
CA GLN A 693 -33.22 -9.08 9.02
C GLN A 693 -33.16 -8.82 7.50
N PHE A 694 -32.24 -9.44 6.75
CA PHE A 694 -32.27 -9.40 5.27
C PHE A 694 -33.41 -10.24 4.69
N ALA A 695 -33.89 -11.27 5.40
CA ALA A 695 -34.97 -12.15 4.95
C ALA A 695 -36.37 -11.63 5.34
N GLU A 696 -36.51 -10.92 6.46
CA GLU A 696 -37.78 -10.32 6.89
C GLU A 696 -38.05 -8.93 6.27
N GLY A 697 -37.06 -8.32 5.62
CA GLY A 697 -37.15 -7.01 4.97
C GLY A 697 -37.22 -7.03 3.43
N ALA A 698 -37.35 -8.20 2.80
CA ALA A 698 -37.46 -8.39 1.35
C ALA A 698 -38.87 -8.83 0.93
#